data_AF-A0AAE9MSI5-F1
#
_entry.id   AF-A0AAE9MSI5-F1
#
_cell.length_a   1.000
_cell.length_b   1.000
_cell.length_c   1.000
_cell.angle_alpha   90.00
_cell.angle_beta   90.00
_cell.angle_gamma   90.00
#
_symmetry.space_group_name_H-M   'P 1'
#
loop_
_entity.id
_entity.type
_entity.pdbx_description
1 polymer ?
#
loop_
_entity_poly.entity_id
_entity_poly.type
_entity_poly.pdbx_seq_one_letter_code
_entity_poly.pdbx_strand_id
1 'polypeptide(L)'
;MKNKILPFFIIFIFLWTAAYGFENDGSADIDFGIDLIKNRTGENKAGQYFKNFDSENTVLFLDGFWDIEFLGLSSFEFFEGYAKVNSFQGVFKQKANLSLLLLLNKMFYFETLYKDDYKKSTLAFGYFGKEDSPIKHIRAGNSNIKFPLNYGYIDTGGGKFISPGVMGTFEGDKWNADAVLRYESSEYNSKAYYGNTEIIENKISINAWQRGKHFYIPVDNLYGKPVSIFVKDFAGSQWRRLSSDEFSIDPRLKVLSLKKSYPEGVAINYFDLEPNPSDTNNPANTHLSKVKNYFSVLGSIPEINELANSIPANVEGYKKNIFGKDYLVLKEKKFSPFEIASRYNAPQVEGDSSSSVVYTYNQNVNPHFTANTETTDNFLSDFQKLKFIQVLDLSKDYDFSNPEQMFPFFKTDYKIYLQGNSDETNLSLQILCKNYTPTPGFSLPDTTIPGSIRIFKNKIRIFNFSYNESNHTLTIDEPIFSNDIVEIQWKEGVTYSDSGTIRFAGGAHWKPIKGLDVFFAGSGDWETAKQKIIPIDTYKLSSGIDYQNQKIKTGTVIGFESDVDRNKKAREQFYSFQNKTYFNYSFTGSLYSKNNVPIFSNPLFYFEENFISDKKSLNLHTKTNAALDIWKIKLAGLLSLKADFLQKKSELNIIESYGHSVIMPIYFFNASEDFFVNIHDSILRRECKIDFQKYIDINYITAIDYNKDYASQKIFASIAPIIPQAKFGTIYTQTNFSVGQKYRTDFYPSSLSYYEAWKKSLIDMYSIGEKNAENRAADLKFLFNYFVNEEDKTGFRLSGFNFEAFSKIDFQNKTEKKSGDETGIEISVPFNTGKIFFSPIIKRKITKEKKAIEAEKLKSYALDLNSLFTGLGEQYWLFSKPFFYDMFDQRINSQIQTENKNLFYSFFNSYGFSVSRLISGSIKDLYVPIEFGSSLSRLVQSSQTGKSPVNIYGLDFLFKYTALNISGKYGHFDWFKFYDQDELNRLYKFGFSFGKDFFKFNFNSIHSLYFFFSLNNKLGIENEFLYTASKIDMQKFLTDEWKEKFSFIFSYKGGSSLPRLIIETFSKIPLSDSREERLSVEFSQNKNLQKLNYKFSFKHLQSTKIGSHGEIKIFAELEGASTTSNSFLLNINAGISGKVDF
;
A
#
# COMPACT_ATOMS: atom_id res chain seq x y z
N MET A 1 -8.35 -36.90 49.24
CA MET A 1 -9.69 -36.40 49.67
C MET A 1 -9.68 -34.89 49.59
N LYS A 2 -10.46 -34.30 48.66
CA LYS A 2 -10.87 -32.89 48.55
C LYS A 2 -11.05 -32.58 47.06
N ASN A 3 -12.28 -32.75 46.59
CA ASN A 3 -12.79 -32.18 45.35
C ASN A 3 -14.25 -31.84 45.63
N LYS A 4 -14.69 -30.67 45.15
CA LYS A 4 -15.99 -30.00 45.38
C LYS A 4 -16.02 -29.13 46.64
N ILE A 5 -15.76 -27.83 46.45
CA ILE A 5 -16.45 -26.65 47.01
C ILE A 5 -15.69 -25.44 46.42
N LEU A 6 -16.13 -24.93 45.26
CA LEU A 6 -15.76 -23.58 44.77
C LEU A 6 -16.65 -22.99 43.65
N PRO A 7 -17.79 -23.55 43.20
CA PRO A 7 -18.70 -22.80 42.32
C PRO A 7 -19.90 -22.17 43.04
N PHE A 8 -19.98 -22.23 44.38
CA PHE A 8 -21.19 -21.84 45.12
C PHE A 8 -21.20 -20.41 45.70
N PHE A 9 -20.10 -19.65 45.62
CA PHE A 9 -20.00 -18.33 46.25
C PHE A 9 -20.26 -17.11 45.33
N ILE A 10 -20.29 -17.30 44.00
CA ILE A 10 -20.42 -16.19 43.03
C ILE A 10 -21.90 -15.88 42.70
N ILE A 11 -22.82 -16.79 42.98
CA ILE A 11 -24.27 -16.60 42.70
C ILE A 11 -25.00 -15.89 43.87
N PHE A 12 -24.44 -15.86 45.07
CA PHE A 12 -25.12 -15.30 46.25
C PHE A 12 -24.99 -13.79 46.42
N ILE A 13 -24.04 -13.13 45.74
CA ILE A 13 -23.86 -11.66 45.82
C ILE A 13 -24.79 -10.92 44.84
N PHE A 14 -25.31 -11.59 43.81
CA PHE A 14 -26.25 -10.98 42.85
C PHE A 14 -27.72 -10.98 43.32
N LEU A 15 -28.05 -11.67 44.42
CA LEU A 15 -29.44 -11.83 44.89
C LEU A 15 -29.81 -10.97 46.12
N TRP A 16 -28.89 -10.13 46.63
CA TRP A 16 -29.12 -9.37 47.87
C TRP A 16 -29.24 -7.84 47.73
N THR A 17 -29.27 -7.31 46.50
CA THR A 17 -29.52 -5.87 46.26
C THR A 17 -30.90 -5.56 45.65
N ALA A 18 -31.78 -6.55 45.54
CA ALA A 18 -33.15 -6.39 45.02
C ALA A 18 -34.21 -6.06 46.10
N ALA A 19 -33.81 -5.46 47.22
CA ALA A 19 -34.70 -5.14 48.33
C ALA A 19 -34.43 -3.76 48.94
N TYR A 20 -34.35 -2.70 48.13
CA TYR A 20 -34.58 -1.34 48.59
C TYR A 20 -35.38 -0.59 47.53
N GLY A 21 -36.51 -0.02 47.96
CA GLY A 21 -37.47 0.68 47.10
C GLY A 21 -36.80 1.83 46.34
N PHE A 22 -37.18 1.95 45.08
CA PHE A 22 -36.72 3.00 44.18
C PHE A 22 -37.62 4.22 44.33
N GLU A 23 -37.09 5.29 44.93
CA GLU A 23 -37.59 6.64 44.65
C GLU A 23 -36.78 7.22 43.49
N ASN A 24 -37.53 7.75 42.52
CA ASN A 24 -37.06 8.39 41.30
C ASN A 24 -36.67 9.82 41.64
N ASP A 25 -35.44 10.24 41.32
CA ASP A 25 -35.16 11.63 41.00
C ASP A 25 -33.99 11.73 40.01
N GLY A 26 -34.14 12.65 39.06
CA GLY A 26 -33.54 12.55 37.74
C GLY A 26 -32.33 13.44 37.43
N SER A 27 -31.82 13.15 36.23
CA SER A 27 -31.07 13.98 35.27
C SER A 27 -29.64 14.42 35.59
N ALA A 28 -28.68 13.58 35.16
CA ALA A 28 -27.35 13.98 34.69
C ALA A 28 -26.76 13.02 33.59
N ASP A 29 -27.21 11.76 33.51
CA ASP A 29 -26.56 10.71 32.69
C ASP A 29 -26.90 10.64 31.18
N ILE A 30 -27.78 11.49 30.65
CA ILE A 30 -28.24 11.38 29.25
C ILE A 30 -27.21 11.97 28.26
N ASP A 31 -26.52 13.05 28.64
CA ASP A 31 -25.56 13.74 27.77
C ASP A 31 -24.27 12.92 27.56
N PHE A 32 -23.85 12.15 28.56
CA PHE A 32 -22.69 11.25 28.44
C PHE A 32 -22.95 10.10 27.45
N GLY A 33 -24.15 9.51 27.47
CA GLY A 33 -24.54 8.48 26.50
C GLY A 33 -24.59 9.01 25.06
N ILE A 34 -25.05 10.25 24.87
CA ILE A 34 -25.08 10.93 23.57
C ILE A 34 -23.66 11.25 23.07
N ASP A 35 -22.78 11.74 23.93
CA ASP A 35 -21.39 12.07 23.56
C ASP A 35 -20.52 10.81 23.32
N LEU A 36 -20.81 9.70 24.01
CA LEU A 36 -20.18 8.39 23.74
C LEU A 36 -20.51 7.88 22.33
N ILE A 37 -21.73 8.14 21.84
CA ILE A 37 -22.19 7.73 20.50
C ILE A 37 -21.68 8.70 19.43
N LYS A 38 -21.71 10.02 19.66
CA LYS A 38 -21.15 11.04 18.74
C LYS A 38 -19.67 10.80 18.45
N ASN A 39 -18.89 10.44 19.48
CA ASN A 39 -17.47 10.13 19.32
C ASN A 39 -17.20 8.83 18.55
N ARG A 40 -18.20 7.94 18.39
CA ARG A 40 -18.07 6.64 17.71
C ARG A 40 -18.56 6.64 16.27
N THR A 41 -19.62 7.37 15.94
CA THR A 41 -20.23 7.35 14.59
C THR A 41 -19.74 8.49 13.69
N GLY A 42 -19.15 9.55 14.24
CA GLY A 42 -18.62 10.69 13.47
C GLY A 42 -19.69 11.55 12.80
N GLU A 43 -20.98 11.19 12.89
CA GLU A 43 -22.10 11.96 12.34
C GLU A 43 -23.03 12.51 13.43
N ASN A 44 -23.42 13.77 13.27
CA ASN A 44 -24.25 14.56 14.19
C ASN A 44 -25.75 14.25 14.03
N LYS A 45 -26.13 12.96 13.95
CA LYS A 45 -27.54 12.52 13.81
C LYS A 45 -28.09 11.73 15.00
N ALA A 46 -27.33 11.59 16.09
CA ALA A 46 -27.72 10.84 17.28
C ALA A 46 -29.10 11.24 17.84
N GLY A 47 -29.55 12.48 17.65
CA GLY A 47 -30.86 12.95 18.09
C GLY A 47 -32.08 12.38 17.35
N GLN A 48 -31.91 11.67 16.23
CA GLN A 48 -33.04 11.16 15.40
C GLN A 48 -33.39 9.68 15.62
N TYR A 49 -32.56 8.91 16.34
CA TYR A 49 -32.66 7.44 16.41
C TYR A 49 -33.15 6.89 17.76
N PHE A 50 -33.60 7.75 18.68
CA PHE A 50 -34.11 7.30 19.97
C PHE A 50 -35.56 6.82 19.84
N LYS A 51 -35.75 5.50 19.79
CA LYS A 51 -37.07 4.93 20.09
C LYS A 51 -37.13 4.66 21.59
N ASN A 52 -37.70 5.61 22.33
CA ASN A 52 -38.04 5.40 23.73
C ASN A 52 -39.18 4.36 23.73
N PHE A 53 -38.89 3.13 24.13
CA PHE A 53 -39.95 2.16 24.38
C PHE A 53 -40.63 2.60 25.67
N ASP A 54 -41.95 2.79 25.65
CA ASP A 54 -42.75 3.22 26.81
C ASP A 54 -42.49 2.30 28.03
N SER A 55 -41.63 2.77 28.94
CA SER A 55 -41.50 2.40 30.37
C SER A 55 -40.22 3.03 30.96
N GLU A 56 -40.07 4.36 30.87
CA GLU A 56 -39.10 5.27 31.56
C GLU A 56 -37.60 4.88 31.73
N ASN A 57 -37.15 3.70 31.32
CA ASN A 57 -35.90 3.10 31.80
C ASN A 57 -35.16 2.26 30.74
N THR A 58 -35.61 2.18 29.48
CA THR A 58 -34.91 1.40 28.44
C THR A 58 -34.64 2.24 27.19
N VAL A 59 -33.39 2.31 26.77
CA VAL A 59 -32.94 3.00 25.56
C VAL A 59 -32.28 1.98 24.62
N LEU A 60 -32.77 1.87 23.39
CA LEU A 60 -32.16 1.06 22.33
C LEU A 60 -31.70 1.98 21.20
N PHE A 61 -30.43 1.85 20.84
CA PHE A 61 -29.81 2.48 19.68
C PHE A 61 -29.34 1.39 18.73
N LEU A 62 -29.76 1.49 17.47
CA LEU A 62 -29.36 0.62 16.37
C LEU A 62 -28.96 1.52 15.20
N ASP A 63 -27.77 1.30 14.64
CA ASP A 63 -27.21 2.09 13.55
C ASP A 63 -26.35 1.21 12.66
N GLY A 64 -26.21 1.59 11.39
CA GLY A 64 -25.38 0.93 10.40
C GLY A 64 -26.18 0.40 9.22
N PHE A 65 -25.64 -0.59 8.52
CA PHE A 65 -26.28 -1.14 7.34
C PHE A 65 -26.13 -2.64 7.23
N TRP A 66 -27.04 -3.23 6.47
CA TRP A 66 -26.98 -4.60 6.03
C TRP A 66 -27.24 -4.65 4.53
N ASP A 67 -26.23 -5.09 3.79
CA ASP A 67 -26.26 -5.33 2.35
C ASP A 67 -26.22 -6.83 2.07
N ILE A 68 -27.09 -7.30 1.20
CA ILE A 68 -27.21 -8.69 0.79
C ILE A 68 -27.25 -8.68 -0.74
N GLU A 69 -26.38 -9.45 -1.37
CA GLU A 69 -26.28 -9.59 -2.82
C GLU A 69 -26.26 -11.07 -3.19
N PHE A 70 -27.15 -11.47 -4.10
CA PHE A 70 -27.10 -12.77 -4.74
C PHE A 70 -26.87 -12.59 -6.24
N LEU A 71 -25.78 -13.16 -6.74
CA LEU A 71 -25.21 -12.91 -8.07
C LEU A 71 -24.99 -14.24 -8.81
N GLY A 72 -25.62 -14.41 -9.96
CA GLY A 72 -25.29 -15.47 -10.92
C GLY A 72 -24.28 -14.95 -11.94
N LEU A 73 -23.09 -15.55 -11.97
CA LEU A 73 -22.05 -15.26 -12.94
C LEU A 73 -21.87 -16.45 -13.87
N SER A 74 -21.99 -16.21 -15.17
CA SER A 74 -21.69 -17.21 -16.19
C SER A 74 -20.87 -16.61 -17.32
N SER A 75 -19.88 -17.37 -17.78
CA SER A 75 -18.97 -16.98 -18.85
C SER A 75 -18.84 -18.14 -19.82
N PHE A 76 -19.22 -17.89 -21.07
CA PHE A 76 -19.20 -18.84 -22.16
C PHE A 76 -18.33 -18.28 -23.28
N GLU A 77 -17.46 -19.09 -23.83
CA GLU A 77 -16.58 -18.69 -24.92
C GLU A 77 -16.81 -19.61 -26.12
N PHE A 78 -17.24 -19.02 -27.23
CA PHE A 78 -17.62 -19.73 -28.45
C PHE A 78 -16.48 -19.63 -29.46
N PHE A 79 -15.93 -20.77 -29.86
CA PHE A 79 -14.91 -20.91 -30.89
C PHE A 79 -15.55 -21.51 -32.15
N GLU A 80 -14.82 -21.46 -33.27
CA GLU A 80 -15.22 -22.19 -34.47
C GLU A 80 -15.20 -23.71 -34.17
N GLY A 81 -16.38 -24.33 -34.18
CA GLY A 81 -16.55 -25.79 -33.99
C GLY A 81 -16.73 -26.27 -32.53
N TYR A 82 -16.58 -25.41 -31.52
CA TYR A 82 -16.85 -25.81 -30.12
C TYR A 82 -17.17 -24.60 -29.21
N ALA A 83 -17.84 -24.86 -28.09
CA ALA A 83 -18.08 -23.88 -27.04
C ALA A 83 -17.43 -24.33 -25.73
N LYS A 84 -16.84 -23.38 -25.01
CA LYS A 84 -16.16 -23.58 -23.73
C LYS A 84 -16.92 -22.84 -22.64
N VAL A 85 -17.30 -23.52 -21.57
CA VAL A 85 -17.78 -22.87 -20.35
C VAL A 85 -16.56 -22.45 -19.54
N ASN A 86 -16.33 -21.15 -19.40
CA ASN A 86 -15.20 -20.62 -18.62
C ASN A 86 -15.52 -20.62 -17.12
N SER A 87 -16.75 -20.26 -16.75
CA SER A 87 -17.21 -20.29 -15.35
C SER A 87 -18.73 -20.28 -15.28
N PHE A 88 -19.31 -20.99 -14.31
CA PHE A 88 -20.72 -20.87 -13.92
C PHE A 88 -20.81 -20.97 -12.40
N GLN A 89 -21.10 -19.86 -11.73
CA GLN A 89 -21.11 -19.79 -10.27
C GLN A 89 -22.20 -18.87 -9.75
N GLY A 90 -22.93 -19.34 -8.73
CA GLY A 90 -23.76 -18.49 -7.87
C GLY A 90 -22.90 -17.96 -6.74
N VAL A 91 -22.94 -16.65 -6.51
CA VAL A 91 -22.21 -15.97 -5.45
C VAL A 91 -23.24 -15.30 -4.55
N PHE A 92 -23.31 -15.77 -3.30
CA PHE A 92 -24.03 -15.06 -2.24
C PHE A 92 -23.02 -14.23 -1.46
N LYS A 93 -23.29 -12.94 -1.34
CA LYS A 93 -22.52 -12.03 -0.51
C LYS A 93 -23.46 -11.40 0.50
N GLN A 94 -23.02 -11.39 1.74
CA GLN A 94 -23.65 -10.64 2.81
C GLN A 94 -22.59 -9.72 3.36
N LYS A 95 -22.95 -8.46 3.56
CA LYS A 95 -22.10 -7.49 4.22
C LYS A 95 -22.93 -6.73 5.24
N ALA A 96 -22.69 -7.00 6.51
CA ALA A 96 -23.34 -6.28 7.60
C ALA A 96 -22.32 -5.49 8.41
N ASN A 97 -22.70 -4.27 8.75
CA ASN A 97 -22.00 -3.46 9.73
C ASN A 97 -23.06 -2.84 10.63
N LEU A 98 -23.35 -3.50 11.75
CA LEU A 98 -24.45 -3.16 12.64
C LEU A 98 -23.90 -2.82 14.02
N SER A 99 -24.25 -1.65 14.52
CA SER A 99 -23.95 -1.19 15.87
C SER A 99 -25.23 -1.18 16.68
N LEU A 100 -25.25 -1.91 17.79
CA LEU A 100 -26.36 -1.93 18.74
C LEU A 100 -25.86 -1.51 20.12
N LEU A 101 -26.58 -0.61 20.77
CA LEU A 101 -26.41 -0.24 22.16
C LEU A 101 -27.78 -0.28 22.85
N LEU A 102 -27.92 -1.12 23.86
CA LEU A 102 -29.08 -1.21 24.73
C LEU A 102 -28.68 -0.74 26.13
N LEU A 103 -29.36 0.27 26.67
CA LEU A 103 -29.16 0.80 28.02
C LEU A 103 -30.44 0.58 28.84
N LEU A 104 -30.31 -0.14 29.96
CA LEU A 104 -31.37 -0.54 30.88
C LEU A 104 -31.18 0.17 32.23
N ASN A 105 -32.26 0.77 32.73
CA ASN A 105 -32.33 1.60 33.94
C ASN A 105 -31.25 2.68 34.03
N LYS A 106 -30.74 3.16 32.88
CA LYS A 106 -29.59 4.07 32.76
C LYS A 106 -28.28 3.58 33.41
N MET A 107 -28.24 2.32 33.87
CA MET A 107 -27.12 1.76 34.62
C MET A 107 -26.48 0.57 33.90
N PHE A 108 -27.28 -0.37 33.40
CA PHE A 108 -26.78 -1.53 32.69
C PHE A 108 -26.74 -1.27 31.19
N TYR A 109 -25.65 -1.60 30.52
CA TYR A 109 -25.58 -1.49 29.07
C TYR A 109 -25.13 -2.80 28.42
N PHE A 110 -25.65 -3.06 27.24
CA PHE A 110 -25.23 -4.10 26.33
C PHE A 110 -24.89 -3.45 25.00
N GLU A 111 -23.69 -3.67 24.50
CA GLU A 111 -23.25 -3.16 23.20
C GLU A 111 -22.68 -4.27 22.33
N THR A 112 -22.98 -4.20 21.04
CA THR A 112 -22.38 -5.04 20.03
C THR A 112 -22.12 -4.25 18.76
N LEU A 113 -20.96 -4.48 18.14
CA LEU A 113 -20.63 -4.00 16.81
C LEU A 113 -20.34 -5.22 15.97
N TYR A 114 -21.31 -5.61 15.16
CA TYR A 114 -21.16 -6.71 14.22
C TYR A 114 -20.52 -6.18 12.93
N LYS A 115 -19.36 -6.72 12.59
CA LYS A 115 -18.68 -6.45 11.31
C LYS A 115 -18.73 -7.69 10.42
N ASP A 116 -18.61 -7.46 9.13
CA ASP A 116 -18.59 -8.48 8.08
C ASP A 116 -17.57 -9.60 8.38
N ASP A 117 -16.39 -9.23 8.87
CA ASP A 117 -15.47 -10.15 9.50
C ASP A 117 -15.86 -10.35 10.97
N TYR A 118 -16.53 -11.46 11.28
CA TYR A 118 -17.00 -11.77 12.64
C TYR A 118 -15.86 -11.79 13.68
N LYS A 119 -14.62 -12.04 13.25
CA LYS A 119 -13.44 -12.00 14.14
C LYS A 119 -13.12 -10.57 14.62
N LYS A 120 -13.68 -9.56 13.94
CA LYS A 120 -13.60 -8.13 14.27
C LYS A 120 -14.86 -7.61 14.95
N SER A 121 -15.83 -8.48 15.26
CA SER A 121 -17.06 -8.11 15.94
C SER A 121 -16.83 -7.95 17.44
N THR A 122 -17.35 -6.86 18.01
CA THR A 122 -17.20 -6.57 19.43
C THR A 122 -18.51 -6.81 20.17
N LEU A 123 -18.42 -7.34 21.38
CA LEU A 123 -19.52 -7.57 22.31
C LEU A 123 -19.08 -7.13 23.69
N ALA A 124 -19.91 -6.35 24.38
CA ALA A 124 -19.70 -6.03 25.78
C ALA A 124 -21.01 -5.81 26.54
N PHE A 125 -20.97 -6.13 27.81
CA PHE A 125 -21.98 -5.82 28.81
C PHE A 125 -21.31 -5.06 29.94
N GLY A 126 -22.00 -4.10 30.53
CA GLY A 126 -21.44 -3.38 31.67
C GLY A 126 -22.47 -2.66 32.52
N TYR A 127 -21.95 -2.05 33.58
CA TYR A 127 -22.72 -1.36 34.61
C TYR A 127 -22.01 -0.06 34.98
N PHE A 128 -22.75 1.05 35.00
CA PHE A 128 -22.34 2.31 35.60
C PHE A 128 -22.97 2.43 36.99
N GLY A 129 -22.15 2.73 38.00
CA GLY A 129 -22.68 2.99 39.34
C GLY A 129 -23.12 4.44 39.50
N LYS A 130 -23.97 4.68 40.50
CA LYS A 130 -24.46 6.02 40.87
C LYS A 130 -23.30 6.93 41.30
N GLU A 131 -23.50 8.25 41.27
CA GLU A 131 -22.46 9.23 41.68
C GLU A 131 -21.86 8.93 43.05
N ASP A 132 -22.67 8.60 44.05
CA ASP A 132 -22.22 8.29 45.41
C ASP A 132 -21.73 6.84 45.60
N SER A 133 -21.79 6.00 44.56
CA SER A 133 -21.33 4.61 44.63
C SER A 133 -19.80 4.54 44.49
N PRO A 134 -19.12 3.68 45.29
CA PRO A 134 -17.72 3.36 45.07
C PRO A 134 -17.43 2.67 43.74
N ILE A 135 -18.45 2.03 43.13
CA ILE A 135 -18.34 1.41 41.81
C ILE A 135 -18.63 2.49 40.76
N LYS A 136 -17.67 2.82 39.90
CA LYS A 136 -17.89 3.77 38.79
C LYS A 136 -18.22 3.05 37.49
N HIS A 137 -17.50 1.97 37.19
CA HIS A 137 -17.73 1.21 35.97
C HIS A 137 -17.33 -0.26 36.13
N ILE A 138 -18.16 -1.17 35.65
CA ILE A 138 -17.80 -2.58 35.44
C ILE A 138 -18.11 -2.91 33.99
N ARG A 139 -17.20 -3.59 33.30
CA ARG A 139 -17.37 -4.01 31.91
C ARG A 139 -16.86 -5.42 31.73
N ALA A 140 -17.69 -6.28 31.15
CA ALA A 140 -17.33 -7.62 30.70
C ALA A 140 -17.58 -7.72 29.19
N GLY A 141 -16.60 -8.17 28.42
CA GLY A 141 -16.73 -8.20 26.97
C GLY A 141 -15.47 -8.65 26.29
N ASN A 142 -15.44 -8.55 24.96
CA ASN A 142 -14.28 -8.91 24.15
C ASN A 142 -13.49 -7.69 23.63
N SER A 143 -13.94 -6.48 23.93
CA SER A 143 -13.37 -5.23 23.43
C SER A 143 -13.27 -4.18 24.52
N ASN A 144 -12.28 -3.28 24.39
CA ASN A 144 -12.01 -2.21 25.35
C ASN A 144 -11.85 -2.70 26.80
N ILE A 145 -11.37 -3.94 26.98
CA ILE A 145 -10.96 -4.46 28.28
C ILE A 145 -9.46 -4.21 28.42
N LYS A 146 -9.11 -3.16 29.15
CA LYS A 146 -7.72 -2.74 29.35
C LYS A 146 -7.54 -2.22 30.77
N PHE A 147 -6.34 -2.44 31.30
CA PHE A 147 -5.92 -1.76 32.50
C PHE A 147 -5.54 -0.30 32.16
N PRO A 148 -5.91 0.69 32.98
CA PRO A 148 -5.50 2.07 32.77
C PRO A 148 -3.97 2.28 32.78
N LEU A 149 -3.48 3.20 31.95
CA LEU A 149 -2.04 3.49 31.81
C LEU A 149 -1.48 4.45 32.88
N ASN A 150 -2.30 4.87 33.84
CA ASN A 150 -1.90 5.77 34.93
C ASN A 150 -1.14 5.06 36.06
N TYR A 151 -0.91 3.74 35.97
CA TYR A 151 -0.19 2.93 36.96
C TYR A 151 1.26 2.62 36.58
N GLY A 152 1.94 3.55 35.91
CA GLY A 152 3.38 3.45 35.65
C GLY A 152 3.75 2.34 34.67
N TYR A 153 4.51 1.35 35.14
CA TYR A 153 5.05 0.25 34.31
C TYR A 153 4.06 -0.90 34.06
N ILE A 154 2.82 -0.75 34.54
CA ILE A 154 1.78 -1.76 34.35
C ILE A 154 0.99 -1.40 33.10
N ASP A 155 1.31 -2.10 32.02
CA ASP A 155 0.50 -2.12 30.81
C ASP A 155 -0.07 -3.54 30.65
N THR A 156 -1.39 -3.68 30.79
CA THR A 156 -2.05 -4.98 30.78
C THR A 156 -3.35 -4.89 29.98
N GLY A 157 -3.39 -5.62 28.87
CA GLY A 157 -4.46 -5.50 27.89
C GLY A 157 -4.31 -4.25 27.01
N GLY A 158 -5.05 -4.19 25.90
CA GLY A 158 -4.86 -3.16 24.87
C GLY A 158 -4.72 -3.72 23.46
N GLY A 159 -4.43 -2.84 22.50
CA GLY A 159 -4.35 -3.13 21.06
C GLY A 159 -5.70 -3.20 20.34
N LYS A 160 -5.68 -3.25 19.00
CA LYS A 160 -6.87 -3.51 18.15
C LYS A 160 -7.42 -4.93 18.31
N PHE A 161 -6.72 -5.81 19.04
CA PHE A 161 -7.07 -7.20 19.22
C PHE A 161 -8.23 -7.38 20.19
N ILE A 162 -9.24 -8.13 19.75
CA ILE A 162 -10.46 -8.43 20.48
C ILE A 162 -10.19 -9.68 21.34
N SER A 163 -10.34 -9.57 22.66
CA SER A 163 -10.18 -10.71 23.56
C SER A 163 -11.08 -10.58 24.79
N PRO A 164 -11.69 -11.70 25.25
CA PRO A 164 -12.64 -11.70 26.36
C PRO A 164 -11.96 -11.32 27.68
N GLY A 165 -12.66 -10.52 28.47
CA GLY A 165 -12.23 -10.15 29.81
C GLY A 165 -13.27 -9.32 30.57
N VAL A 166 -12.90 -8.96 31.79
CA VAL A 166 -13.67 -8.11 32.70
C VAL A 166 -12.74 -7.03 33.23
N MET A 167 -13.23 -5.79 33.29
CA MET A 167 -12.58 -4.68 33.98
C MET A 167 -13.55 -4.01 34.95
N GLY A 168 -13.00 -3.39 35.99
CA GLY A 168 -13.75 -2.58 36.94
C GLY A 168 -12.94 -1.36 37.37
N THR A 169 -13.63 -0.22 37.49
CA THR A 169 -13.11 1.04 38.01
C THR A 169 -13.94 1.44 39.22
N PHE A 170 -13.24 1.77 40.30
CA PHE A 170 -13.78 2.10 41.59
C PHE A 170 -13.18 3.43 42.06
N GLU A 171 -13.96 4.26 42.73
CA GLU A 171 -13.49 5.56 43.21
C GLU A 171 -14.26 5.98 44.46
N GLY A 172 -13.54 6.55 45.43
CA GLY A 172 -14.09 7.32 46.54
C GLY A 172 -13.36 8.65 46.69
N ASP A 173 -13.70 9.44 47.70
CA ASP A 173 -13.27 10.85 47.83
C ASP A 173 -11.75 11.12 47.70
N LYS A 174 -10.91 10.13 48.06
CA LYS A 174 -9.44 10.26 48.09
C LYS A 174 -8.71 9.09 47.46
N TRP A 175 -9.40 8.21 46.74
CA TRP A 175 -8.77 7.05 46.12
C TRP A 175 -9.52 6.62 44.88
N ASN A 176 -8.81 6.05 43.91
CA ASN A 176 -9.39 5.35 42.78
C ASN A 176 -8.66 4.03 42.59
N ALA A 177 -9.37 2.98 42.24
CA ALA A 177 -8.81 1.66 42.02
C ALA A 177 -9.35 1.05 40.74
N ASP A 178 -8.51 0.28 40.06
CA ASP A 178 -8.84 -0.38 38.83
C ASP A 178 -8.45 -1.85 38.92
N ALA A 179 -9.20 -2.70 38.24
CA ALA A 179 -8.90 -4.11 38.12
C ALA A 179 -9.25 -4.62 36.72
N VAL A 180 -8.45 -5.55 36.19
CA VAL A 180 -8.73 -6.23 34.94
C VAL A 180 -8.39 -7.72 35.05
N LEU A 181 -9.18 -8.55 34.37
CA LEU A 181 -8.92 -9.96 34.11
C LEU A 181 -9.24 -10.23 32.64
N ARG A 182 -8.29 -10.71 31.86
CA ARG A 182 -8.42 -10.88 30.41
C ARG A 182 -7.81 -12.21 29.98
N TYR A 183 -8.41 -12.87 28.99
CA TYR A 183 -7.84 -14.06 28.35
C TYR A 183 -7.46 -13.76 26.90
N GLU A 184 -6.18 -13.83 26.58
CA GLU A 184 -5.65 -13.60 25.24
C GLU A 184 -5.23 -14.92 24.58
N SER A 185 -5.93 -15.28 23.51
CA SER A 185 -5.55 -16.42 22.66
C SER A 185 -4.50 -15.94 21.67
N SER A 186 -3.33 -16.58 21.66
CA SER A 186 -2.19 -16.10 20.89
C SER A 186 -1.30 -17.24 20.41
N GLU A 187 -0.72 -17.08 19.22
CA GLU A 187 0.28 -17.99 18.64
C GLU A 187 1.64 -17.32 18.57
N TYR A 188 2.71 -18.08 18.82
CA TYR A 188 4.07 -17.60 18.65
C TYR A 188 4.48 -17.66 17.17
N ASN A 189 4.92 -16.53 16.64
CA ASN A 189 5.53 -16.40 15.33
C ASN A 189 6.99 -15.99 15.47
N SER A 190 7.79 -16.28 14.44
CA SER A 190 9.16 -15.82 14.37
C SER A 190 9.58 -15.47 12.94
N LYS A 191 10.53 -14.53 12.83
CA LYS A 191 11.23 -14.17 11.60
C LYS A 191 12.72 -14.23 11.87
N ALA A 192 13.47 -14.74 10.90
CA ALA A 192 14.92 -14.81 10.95
C ALA A 192 15.54 -13.91 9.87
N TYR A 193 16.67 -13.29 10.20
CA TYR A 193 17.40 -12.36 9.35
C TYR A 193 18.90 -12.69 9.40
N TYR A 194 19.59 -12.47 8.28
CA TYR A 194 21.05 -12.33 8.24
C TYR A 194 21.38 -10.86 8.00
N GLY A 195 21.98 -10.19 8.97
CA GLY A 195 22.09 -8.74 8.95
C GLY A 195 20.71 -8.08 8.84
N ASN A 196 20.49 -7.34 7.75
CA ASN A 196 19.21 -6.69 7.41
C ASN A 196 18.44 -7.42 6.28
N THR A 197 18.77 -8.69 6.03
CA THR A 197 18.16 -9.49 4.97
C THR A 197 17.26 -10.55 5.61
N GLU A 198 15.96 -10.48 5.34
CA GLU A 198 14.98 -11.46 5.82
C GLU A 198 15.21 -12.81 5.14
N ILE A 199 15.21 -13.88 5.94
CA ILE A 199 15.28 -15.27 5.47
C ILE A 199 13.85 -15.82 5.48
N ILE A 200 13.30 -16.03 4.29
CA ILE A 200 11.98 -16.64 4.14
C ILE A 200 12.20 -18.12 3.80
N GLU A 201 11.85 -19.00 4.71
CA GLU A 201 11.91 -20.46 4.50
C GLU A 201 10.55 -20.99 4.05
N ASN A 202 10.50 -21.47 2.81
CA ASN A 202 9.35 -22.18 2.26
C ASN A 202 9.61 -23.68 2.27
N LYS A 203 8.77 -24.42 3.00
CA LYS A 203 8.79 -25.89 3.03
C LYS A 203 7.81 -26.41 2.00
N ILE A 204 8.30 -27.16 1.03
CA ILE A 204 7.52 -27.78 -0.04
C ILE A 204 7.48 -29.28 0.21
N SER A 205 6.28 -29.82 0.36
CA SER A 205 6.02 -31.27 0.46
C SER A 205 6.51 -31.99 -0.79
N ILE A 206 7.24 -33.11 -0.64
CA ILE A 206 7.64 -33.94 -1.79
C ILE A 206 6.44 -34.56 -2.53
N ASN A 207 5.26 -34.60 -1.90
CA ASN A 207 4.01 -35.05 -2.52
C ASN A 207 3.38 -33.99 -3.45
N ALA A 208 3.87 -32.74 -3.41
CA ALA A 208 3.34 -31.59 -4.15
C ALA A 208 4.06 -31.32 -5.48
N TRP A 209 4.51 -32.36 -6.18
CA TRP A 209 5.09 -32.19 -7.52
C TRP A 209 4.02 -31.69 -8.52
N GLN A 210 4.47 -31.12 -9.64
CA GLN A 210 3.60 -30.54 -10.67
C GLN A 210 2.86 -31.60 -11.49
N ARG A 211 1.86 -32.24 -10.86
CA ARG A 211 1.02 -33.30 -11.45
C ARG A 211 0.37 -32.83 -12.76
N GLY A 212 0.35 -33.69 -13.76
CA GLY A 212 -0.33 -33.46 -15.03
C GLY A 212 0.25 -32.32 -15.87
N LYS A 213 1.51 -31.93 -15.65
CA LYS A 213 2.12 -30.75 -16.29
C LYS A 213 3.40 -31.05 -17.09
N HIS A 214 4.24 -31.97 -16.61
CA HIS A 214 5.51 -32.32 -17.25
C HIS A 214 5.58 -33.81 -17.56
N PHE A 215 5.94 -34.14 -18.80
CA PHE A 215 5.97 -35.52 -19.29
C PHE A 215 7.22 -35.81 -20.09
N TYR A 216 7.81 -37.00 -19.91
CA TYR A 216 8.86 -37.54 -20.75
C TYR A 216 8.25 -38.24 -21.97
N ILE A 217 8.78 -37.95 -23.16
CA ILE A 217 8.35 -38.52 -24.44
C ILE A 217 9.43 -39.51 -24.90
N PRO A 218 9.22 -40.83 -24.77
CA PRO A 218 10.23 -41.82 -25.10
C PRO A 218 10.28 -42.09 -26.61
N VAL A 219 10.95 -41.22 -27.38
CA VAL A 219 11.23 -41.40 -28.82
C VAL A 219 12.73 -41.27 -29.08
N ASP A 220 13.21 -41.69 -30.25
CA ASP A 220 14.63 -41.54 -30.59
C ASP A 220 15.03 -40.06 -30.80
N ASN A 221 14.21 -39.30 -31.53
CA ASN A 221 14.46 -37.89 -31.83
C ASN A 221 13.15 -37.10 -31.99
N LEU A 222 13.09 -35.89 -31.42
CA LEU A 222 11.98 -34.92 -31.53
C LEU A 222 12.30 -33.71 -32.41
N TYR A 223 13.55 -33.49 -32.80
CA TYR A 223 13.93 -32.31 -33.59
C TYR A 223 13.20 -32.28 -34.94
N GLY A 224 12.49 -31.18 -35.22
CA GLY A 224 11.81 -30.93 -36.49
C GLY A 224 10.53 -31.73 -36.73
N LYS A 225 10.05 -32.53 -35.77
CA LYS A 225 8.82 -33.32 -35.94
C LYS A 225 7.56 -32.54 -35.49
N PRO A 226 6.44 -32.61 -36.24
CA PRO A 226 5.21 -31.93 -35.87
C PRO A 226 4.51 -32.64 -34.69
N VAL A 227 4.43 -31.97 -33.55
CA VAL A 227 3.79 -32.51 -32.34
C VAL A 227 2.39 -31.93 -32.17
N SER A 228 1.43 -32.82 -31.89
CA SER A 228 0.04 -32.47 -31.56
C SER A 228 -0.33 -33.06 -30.20
N ILE A 229 -0.84 -32.20 -29.31
CA ILE A 229 -1.20 -32.56 -27.94
C ILE A 229 -2.68 -32.36 -27.74
N PHE A 230 -3.31 -33.32 -27.06
CA PHE A 230 -4.70 -33.27 -26.64
C PHE A 230 -4.82 -33.35 -25.12
N VAL A 231 -5.77 -32.63 -24.54
CA VAL A 231 -6.01 -32.58 -23.10
C VAL A 231 -7.49 -32.69 -22.75
N LYS A 232 -7.75 -33.01 -21.49
CA LYS A 232 -9.07 -32.89 -20.83
C LYS A 232 -9.01 -31.79 -19.77
N ASP A 233 -9.87 -30.79 -19.87
CA ASP A 233 -9.90 -29.66 -18.92
C ASP A 233 -10.48 -30.04 -17.55
N PHE A 234 -11.39 -31.02 -17.48
CA PHE A 234 -11.98 -31.56 -16.24
C PHE A 234 -12.51 -33.00 -16.41
N ALA A 235 -12.88 -33.64 -15.31
CA ALA A 235 -13.39 -35.01 -15.32
C ALA A 235 -14.65 -35.14 -16.19
N GLY A 236 -14.58 -35.97 -17.24
CA GLY A 236 -15.69 -36.18 -18.19
C GLY A 236 -15.70 -35.25 -19.41
N SER A 237 -14.77 -34.30 -19.52
CA SER A 237 -14.61 -33.45 -20.71
C SER A 237 -14.15 -34.24 -21.95
N GLN A 238 -14.53 -33.74 -23.14
CA GLN A 238 -14.04 -34.22 -24.44
C GLN A 238 -12.57 -33.84 -24.62
N TRP A 239 -11.84 -34.61 -25.43
CA TRP A 239 -10.46 -34.28 -25.78
C TRP A 239 -10.40 -33.02 -26.64
N ARG A 240 -9.54 -32.06 -26.27
CA ARG A 240 -9.31 -30.80 -26.99
C ARG A 240 -7.84 -30.71 -27.41
N ARG A 241 -7.57 -30.24 -28.63
CA ARG A 241 -6.19 -29.94 -29.09
C ARG A 241 -5.65 -28.70 -28.37
N LEU A 242 -4.39 -28.76 -27.94
CA LEU A 242 -3.66 -27.60 -27.42
C LEU A 242 -3.06 -26.76 -28.54
N SER A 243 -3.09 -25.44 -28.39
CA SER A 243 -2.36 -24.53 -29.28
C SER A 243 -0.88 -24.45 -28.89
N SER A 244 -0.03 -24.03 -29.83
CA SER A 244 1.44 -24.01 -29.67
C SER A 244 1.97 -23.03 -28.62
N ASP A 245 1.14 -22.08 -28.18
CA ASP A 245 1.44 -21.12 -27.09
C ASP A 245 1.05 -21.67 -25.70
N GLU A 246 0.39 -22.83 -25.63
CA GLU A 246 -0.03 -23.48 -24.38
C GLU A 246 0.92 -24.60 -23.92
N PHE A 247 1.91 -24.99 -24.73
CA PHE A 247 2.91 -26.01 -24.38
C PHE A 247 4.30 -25.68 -24.92
N SER A 248 5.33 -26.27 -24.31
CA SER A 248 6.70 -26.27 -24.80
C SER A 248 7.27 -27.69 -24.85
N ILE A 249 8.20 -27.89 -25.78
CA ILE A 249 8.91 -29.16 -25.94
C ILE A 249 10.40 -28.86 -25.84
N ASP A 250 11.09 -29.60 -24.98
CA ASP A 250 12.55 -29.68 -24.93
C ASP A 250 12.99 -30.92 -25.72
N PRO A 251 13.49 -30.78 -26.96
CA PRO A 251 13.89 -31.92 -27.78
C PRO A 251 15.14 -32.63 -27.25
N ARG A 252 15.98 -31.94 -26.46
CA ARG A 252 17.21 -32.51 -25.89
C ARG A 252 16.89 -33.44 -24.72
N LEU A 253 16.03 -32.99 -23.82
CA LEU A 253 15.59 -33.79 -22.66
C LEU A 253 14.36 -34.67 -22.96
N LYS A 254 13.78 -34.52 -24.16
CA LYS A 254 12.54 -35.17 -24.60
C LYS A 254 11.37 -34.92 -23.66
N VAL A 255 11.24 -33.68 -23.18
CA VAL A 255 10.23 -33.30 -22.19
C VAL A 255 9.15 -32.41 -22.81
N LEU A 256 7.89 -32.78 -22.61
CA LEU A 256 6.72 -31.94 -22.82
C LEU A 256 6.37 -31.19 -21.54
N SER A 257 6.23 -29.87 -21.62
CA SER A 257 5.79 -29.01 -20.52
C SER A 257 4.54 -28.22 -20.89
N LEU A 258 3.52 -28.26 -20.04
CA LEU A 258 2.24 -27.58 -20.27
C LEU A 258 2.15 -26.29 -19.45
N LYS A 259 1.52 -25.24 -20.02
CA LYS A 259 1.32 -23.95 -19.33
C LYS A 259 0.52 -24.09 -18.04
N LYS A 260 -0.51 -24.94 -18.05
CA LYS A 260 -1.34 -25.32 -16.89
C LYS A 260 -1.37 -26.84 -16.71
N SER A 261 -1.79 -27.29 -15.53
CA SER A 261 -1.92 -28.72 -15.19
C SER A 261 -3.21 -29.31 -15.76
N TYR A 262 -3.13 -30.55 -16.29
CA TYR A 262 -4.26 -31.31 -16.83
C TYR A 262 -4.27 -32.74 -16.25
N PRO A 263 -4.66 -32.93 -14.98
CA PRO A 263 -4.56 -34.23 -14.31
C PRO A 263 -5.55 -35.28 -14.87
N GLU A 264 -6.60 -34.83 -15.54
CA GLU A 264 -7.70 -35.67 -16.04
C GLU A 264 -7.39 -36.35 -17.38
N GLY A 265 -6.47 -35.81 -18.18
CA GLY A 265 -6.18 -36.34 -19.51
C GLY A 265 -5.12 -35.55 -20.26
N VAL A 266 -4.04 -36.22 -20.69
CA VAL A 266 -3.03 -35.69 -21.63
C VAL A 266 -2.67 -36.78 -22.64
N ALA A 267 -2.66 -36.44 -23.92
CA ALA A 267 -2.29 -37.36 -25.00
C ALA A 267 -1.44 -36.65 -26.07
N ILE A 268 -0.56 -37.40 -26.74
CA ILE A 268 0.37 -36.92 -27.76
C ILE A 268 0.34 -37.82 -29.00
N ASN A 269 0.58 -37.27 -30.19
CA ASN A 269 0.63 -38.01 -31.46
C ASN A 269 1.88 -38.90 -31.61
N TYR A 270 2.21 -39.68 -30.59
CA TYR A 270 3.40 -40.54 -30.54
C TYR A 270 3.55 -41.49 -31.74
N PHE A 271 2.45 -42.08 -32.19
CA PHE A 271 2.45 -43.07 -33.28
C PHE A 271 2.77 -42.45 -34.66
N ASP A 272 2.67 -41.12 -34.79
CA ASP A 272 3.17 -40.36 -35.95
C ASP A 272 4.66 -40.00 -35.80
N LEU A 273 5.18 -40.01 -34.57
CA LEU A 273 6.55 -39.62 -34.24
C LEU A 273 7.52 -40.80 -34.29
N GLU A 274 7.03 -42.04 -34.20
CA GLU A 274 7.83 -43.26 -34.10
C GLU A 274 7.37 -44.35 -35.09
N PRO A 275 8.19 -44.77 -36.07
CA PRO A 275 7.76 -45.61 -37.20
C PRO A 275 7.41 -47.07 -36.87
N ASN A 276 7.84 -47.62 -35.73
CA ASN A 276 7.55 -49.01 -35.32
C ASN A 276 7.19 -49.12 -33.82
N PRO A 277 5.98 -48.70 -33.41
CA PRO A 277 5.54 -48.71 -32.01
C PRO A 277 5.40 -50.13 -31.42
N SER A 278 5.15 -51.13 -32.27
CA SER A 278 4.95 -52.54 -31.88
C SER A 278 6.24 -53.32 -31.66
N ASP A 279 7.41 -52.76 -32.00
CA ASP A 279 8.71 -53.40 -31.76
C ASP A 279 8.99 -53.48 -30.26
N THR A 280 9.40 -54.65 -29.77
CA THR A 280 9.78 -54.86 -28.37
C THR A 280 10.97 -53.99 -27.94
N ASN A 281 11.82 -53.59 -28.89
CA ASN A 281 12.97 -52.72 -28.65
C ASN A 281 12.65 -51.22 -28.83
N ASN A 282 11.39 -50.86 -29.10
CA ASN A 282 10.97 -49.48 -29.23
C ASN A 282 11.32 -48.67 -27.95
N PRO A 283 11.72 -47.39 -28.06
CA PRO A 283 12.07 -46.54 -26.91
C PRO A 283 10.99 -46.47 -25.81
N ALA A 284 9.70 -46.45 -26.17
CA ALA A 284 8.60 -46.47 -25.20
C ALA A 284 8.48 -47.81 -24.46
N ASN A 285 8.61 -48.94 -25.16
CA ASN A 285 8.55 -50.27 -24.55
C ASN A 285 9.73 -50.52 -23.61
N THR A 286 10.91 -50.01 -23.99
CA THR A 286 12.11 -50.02 -23.15
C THR A 286 11.91 -49.15 -21.90
N HIS A 287 11.36 -47.95 -22.05
CA HIS A 287 11.04 -47.06 -20.93
C HIS A 287 10.04 -47.68 -19.95
N LEU A 288 8.93 -48.22 -20.46
CA LEU A 288 7.91 -48.90 -19.63
C LEU A 288 8.51 -50.07 -18.85
N SER A 289 9.38 -50.87 -19.50
CA SER A 289 10.09 -51.97 -18.85
C SER A 289 11.03 -51.49 -17.74
N LYS A 290 11.79 -50.40 -17.97
CA LYS A 290 12.65 -49.78 -16.95
C LYS A 290 11.84 -49.27 -15.76
N VAL A 291 10.75 -48.53 -15.99
CA VAL A 291 9.88 -48.02 -14.92
C VAL A 291 9.26 -49.19 -14.14
N LYS A 292 8.73 -50.21 -14.84
CA LYS A 292 8.17 -51.40 -14.18
C LYS A 292 9.20 -52.08 -13.28
N ASN A 293 10.41 -52.35 -13.79
CA ASN A 293 11.49 -52.96 -13.02
C ASN A 293 11.88 -52.10 -11.81
N TYR A 294 11.93 -50.78 -11.96
CA TYR A 294 12.25 -49.86 -10.87
C TYR A 294 11.23 -49.97 -9.72
N PHE A 295 9.94 -49.97 -10.03
CA PHE A 295 8.88 -50.12 -9.02
C PHE A 295 8.80 -51.54 -8.44
N SER A 296 9.19 -52.58 -9.20
CA SER A 296 9.22 -53.96 -8.73
C SER A 296 10.28 -54.25 -7.65
N VAL A 297 11.28 -53.36 -7.45
CA VAL A 297 12.31 -53.52 -6.39
C VAL A 297 11.71 -53.59 -4.99
N LEU A 298 10.57 -52.94 -4.75
CA LEU A 298 9.80 -53.00 -3.49
C LEU A 298 8.55 -53.90 -3.61
N GLY A 299 8.58 -54.90 -4.50
CA GLY A 299 7.43 -55.75 -4.83
C GLY A 299 6.89 -56.64 -3.69
N SER A 300 7.53 -56.65 -2.52
CA SER A 300 6.98 -57.24 -1.29
C SER A 300 5.86 -56.41 -0.67
N ILE A 301 5.69 -55.14 -1.09
CA ILE A 301 4.62 -54.24 -0.65
C ILE A 301 3.43 -54.40 -1.61
N PRO A 302 2.25 -54.84 -1.14
CA PRO A 302 1.11 -55.16 -2.00
C PRO A 302 0.68 -54.01 -2.93
N GLU A 303 0.61 -52.78 -2.42
CA GLU A 303 0.16 -51.63 -3.23
C GLU A 303 1.16 -51.25 -4.34
N ILE A 304 2.45 -51.47 -4.12
CA ILE A 304 3.50 -51.19 -5.12
C ILE A 304 3.57 -52.29 -6.17
N ASN A 305 3.35 -53.55 -5.76
CA ASN A 305 3.21 -54.65 -6.71
C ASN A 305 1.99 -54.44 -7.63
N GLU A 306 0.86 -53.98 -7.08
CA GLU A 306 -0.32 -53.61 -7.87
C GLU A 306 -0.03 -52.46 -8.85
N LEU A 307 0.67 -51.41 -8.39
CA LEU A 307 1.12 -50.30 -9.23
C LEU A 307 2.01 -50.78 -10.40
N ALA A 308 3.03 -51.58 -10.12
CA ALA A 308 3.94 -52.10 -11.14
C ALA A 308 3.22 -53.03 -12.15
N ASN A 309 2.25 -53.81 -11.69
CA ASN A 309 1.42 -54.66 -12.55
C ASN A 309 0.40 -53.88 -13.37
N SER A 310 0.01 -52.67 -12.92
CA SER A 310 -0.88 -51.78 -13.66
C SER A 310 -0.22 -51.16 -14.90
N ILE A 311 1.11 -51.19 -15.00
CA ILE A 311 1.87 -50.72 -16.17
C ILE A 311 1.78 -51.79 -17.28
N PRO A 312 1.11 -51.50 -18.42
CA PRO A 312 1.05 -52.40 -19.57
C PRO A 312 2.45 -52.79 -20.06
N ALA A 313 2.59 -54.01 -20.57
CA ALA A 313 3.85 -54.53 -21.09
C ALA A 313 4.30 -53.85 -22.40
N ASN A 314 3.39 -53.14 -23.09
CA ASN A 314 3.64 -52.47 -24.37
C ASN A 314 2.91 -51.12 -24.41
N VAL A 315 3.51 -50.14 -25.08
CA VAL A 315 2.98 -48.79 -25.35
C VAL A 315 1.59 -48.80 -25.99
N GLU A 316 1.23 -49.85 -26.75
CA GLU A 316 -0.12 -50.07 -27.28
C GLU A 316 -1.21 -50.09 -26.19
N GLY A 317 -0.87 -50.47 -24.95
CA GLY A 317 -1.81 -50.42 -23.81
C GLY A 317 -2.18 -48.99 -23.37
N TYR A 318 -1.45 -47.97 -23.83
CA TYR A 318 -1.76 -46.55 -23.64
C TYR A 318 -2.33 -45.90 -24.90
N LYS A 319 -2.60 -46.68 -25.95
CA LYS A 319 -3.17 -46.18 -27.20
C LYS A 319 -4.63 -45.82 -27.02
N LYS A 320 -5.01 -44.65 -27.54
CA LYS A 320 -6.41 -44.21 -27.57
C LYS A 320 -6.72 -43.53 -28.89
N ASN A 321 -7.83 -43.93 -29.51
CA ASN A 321 -8.31 -43.26 -30.70
C ASN A 321 -8.98 -41.94 -30.31
N ILE A 322 -8.44 -40.82 -30.80
CA ILE A 322 -8.94 -39.47 -30.57
C ILE A 322 -9.16 -38.84 -31.96
N PHE A 323 -10.40 -38.51 -32.29
CA PHE A 323 -10.80 -37.95 -33.60
C PHE A 323 -10.32 -38.77 -34.81
N GLY A 324 -10.39 -40.10 -34.74
CA GLY A 324 -10.08 -40.99 -35.86
C GLY A 324 -8.59 -41.30 -36.07
N LYS A 325 -7.70 -40.82 -35.18
CA LYS A 325 -6.27 -41.16 -35.16
C LYS A 325 -5.86 -41.70 -33.80
N ASP A 326 -4.83 -42.54 -33.78
CA ASP A 326 -4.30 -43.13 -32.56
C ASP A 326 -3.28 -42.20 -31.89
N TYR A 327 -3.49 -41.92 -30.60
CA TYR A 327 -2.63 -41.10 -29.75
C TYR A 327 -2.15 -41.89 -28.54
N LEU A 328 -0.96 -41.55 -28.04
CA LEU A 328 -0.43 -42.08 -26.78
C LEU A 328 -0.97 -41.26 -25.62
N VAL A 329 -1.66 -41.91 -24.69
CA VAL A 329 -2.14 -41.28 -23.47
C VAL A 329 -0.99 -41.18 -22.46
N LEU A 330 -0.53 -39.96 -22.22
CA LEU A 330 0.48 -39.64 -21.21
C LEU A 330 -0.12 -39.55 -19.79
N LYS A 331 -1.42 -39.27 -19.64
CA LYS A 331 -2.11 -39.25 -18.34
C LYS A 331 -3.61 -39.49 -18.50
N GLU A 332 -4.22 -40.32 -17.65
CA GLU A 332 -5.68 -40.46 -17.52
C GLU A 332 -6.05 -41.06 -16.14
N LYS A 333 -6.30 -40.20 -15.14
CA LYS A 333 -6.63 -40.48 -13.71
C LYS A 333 -5.71 -41.41 -12.89
N LYS A 334 -5.01 -42.37 -13.51
CA LYS A 334 -4.10 -43.34 -12.89
C LYS A 334 -2.66 -42.79 -12.80
N PHE A 335 -1.79 -43.56 -12.15
CA PHE A 335 -0.34 -43.37 -12.23
C PHE A 335 0.10 -43.35 -13.71
N SER A 336 1.04 -42.46 -14.05
CA SER A 336 1.60 -42.39 -15.38
C SER A 336 3.09 -42.68 -15.34
N PRO A 337 3.59 -43.65 -16.11
CA PRO A 337 5.03 -43.90 -16.22
C PRO A 337 5.76 -42.83 -17.05
N PHE A 338 5.03 -41.91 -17.68
CA PHE A 338 5.57 -40.82 -18.50
C PHE A 338 5.63 -39.49 -17.74
N GLU A 339 5.02 -39.39 -16.56
CA GLU A 339 4.94 -38.16 -15.77
C GLU A 339 6.24 -37.91 -14.99
N ILE A 340 6.76 -36.69 -15.05
CA ILE A 340 7.98 -36.30 -14.32
C ILE A 340 7.59 -35.81 -12.93
N ALA A 341 7.77 -36.67 -11.92
CA ALA A 341 7.43 -36.40 -10.52
C ALA A 341 8.58 -35.77 -9.71
N SER A 342 9.62 -35.27 -10.38
CA SER A 342 10.76 -34.58 -9.79
C SER A 342 10.73 -33.06 -9.92
N ARG A 343 9.62 -32.49 -10.43
CA ARG A 343 9.46 -31.04 -10.64
C ARG A 343 8.42 -30.43 -9.72
N TYR A 344 8.77 -29.31 -9.07
CA TYR A 344 7.96 -28.65 -8.06
C TYR A 344 7.76 -27.17 -8.40
N ASN A 345 6.68 -26.56 -7.86
CA ASN A 345 6.45 -25.14 -8.03
C ASN A 345 7.56 -24.32 -7.37
N ALA A 346 8.22 -23.45 -8.15
CA ALA A 346 9.16 -22.48 -7.61
C ALA A 346 8.38 -21.29 -6.99
N PRO A 347 8.75 -20.83 -5.78
CA PRO A 347 8.13 -19.64 -5.20
C PRO A 347 8.40 -18.39 -6.07
N GLN A 348 7.37 -17.56 -6.27
CA GLN A 348 7.46 -16.31 -7.03
C GLN A 348 7.98 -15.18 -6.13
N VAL A 349 9.28 -15.22 -5.80
CA VAL A 349 9.94 -14.17 -5.01
C VAL A 349 11.14 -13.66 -5.79
N GLU A 350 11.31 -12.34 -5.86
CA GLU A 350 12.48 -11.68 -6.44
C GLU A 350 13.65 -11.71 -5.43
N GLY A 351 14.77 -12.36 -5.78
CA GLY A 351 15.96 -12.46 -4.94
C GLY A 351 16.79 -13.73 -5.16
N ASP A 352 17.93 -13.84 -4.47
CA ASP A 352 18.73 -15.07 -4.42
C ASP A 352 17.95 -16.14 -3.64
N SER A 353 17.75 -17.30 -4.26
CA SER A 353 17.00 -18.43 -3.69
C SER A 353 17.86 -19.69 -3.72
N SER A 354 18.04 -20.34 -2.57
CA SER A 354 18.66 -21.67 -2.49
C SER A 354 17.61 -22.74 -2.22
N SER A 355 17.66 -23.85 -2.95
CA SER A 355 16.78 -25.01 -2.75
C SER A 355 17.61 -26.23 -2.35
N SER A 356 17.11 -27.03 -1.41
CA SER A 356 17.76 -28.28 -1.00
C SER A 356 16.72 -29.30 -0.55
N VAL A 357 16.98 -30.59 -0.79
CA VAL A 357 16.20 -31.68 -0.19
C VAL A 357 16.72 -31.91 1.22
N VAL A 358 15.84 -31.90 2.21
CA VAL A 358 16.19 -32.06 3.63
C VAL A 358 15.34 -33.15 4.27
N TYR A 359 15.84 -33.74 5.36
CA TYR A 359 15.04 -34.65 6.17
C TYR A 359 13.94 -33.89 6.94
N THR A 360 12.74 -34.44 7.00
CA THR A 360 11.59 -33.80 7.68
C THR A 360 11.81 -33.65 9.19
N TYR A 361 12.52 -34.59 9.82
CA TYR A 361 12.69 -34.63 11.28
C TYR A 361 13.78 -33.70 11.84
N ASN A 362 14.84 -33.39 11.08
CA ASN A 362 15.96 -32.55 11.54
C ASN A 362 16.38 -31.43 10.57
N GLN A 363 15.81 -31.38 9.37
CA GLN A 363 16.11 -30.40 8.32
C GLN A 363 17.57 -30.39 7.82
N ASN A 364 18.35 -31.45 8.09
CA ASN A 364 19.67 -31.61 7.50
C ASN A 364 19.55 -31.92 6.00
N VAL A 365 20.44 -31.34 5.19
CA VAL A 365 20.50 -31.60 3.74
C VAL A 365 20.76 -33.08 3.50
N ASN A 366 19.95 -33.69 2.64
CA ASN A 366 20.10 -35.08 2.24
C ASN A 366 21.20 -35.16 1.15
N PRO A 367 22.25 -35.98 1.33
CA PRO A 367 23.38 -36.03 0.40
C PRO A 367 23.08 -36.80 -0.90
N HIS A 368 21.93 -37.47 -1.03
CA HIS A 368 21.59 -38.26 -2.21
C HIS A 368 20.85 -37.47 -3.29
N PHE A 369 20.34 -36.28 -2.97
CA PHE A 369 19.54 -35.49 -3.87
C PHE A 369 20.07 -34.05 -3.96
N THR A 370 19.93 -33.45 -5.14
CA THR A 370 20.11 -31.99 -5.32
C THR A 370 18.81 -31.38 -5.81
N ALA A 371 18.56 -30.11 -5.45
CA ALA A 371 17.38 -29.37 -5.89
C ALA A 371 17.80 -28.03 -6.49
N ASN A 372 17.56 -27.85 -7.78
CA ASN A 372 17.95 -26.64 -8.51
C ASN A 372 16.73 -25.94 -9.08
N THR A 373 16.76 -24.61 -9.14
CA THR A 373 15.72 -23.85 -9.85
C THR A 373 16.07 -23.79 -11.33
N GLU A 374 15.21 -24.36 -12.18
CA GLU A 374 15.38 -24.41 -13.63
C GLU A 374 14.27 -23.63 -14.35
N THR A 375 14.54 -23.29 -15.60
CA THR A 375 13.55 -22.70 -16.51
C THR A 375 13.45 -23.53 -17.78
N THR A 376 12.28 -23.60 -18.41
CA THR A 376 12.15 -24.22 -19.73
C THR A 376 12.95 -23.43 -20.79
N ASP A 377 13.82 -24.10 -21.54
CA ASP A 377 14.50 -23.54 -22.71
C ASP A 377 13.54 -23.49 -23.92
N ASN A 378 13.56 -22.39 -24.68
CA ASN A 378 12.59 -22.14 -25.76
C ASN A 378 13.21 -22.39 -27.15
N PHE A 379 12.47 -23.10 -28.02
CA PHE A 379 12.61 -23.08 -29.48
C PHE A 379 11.43 -22.37 -30.19
N LEU A 380 10.42 -21.91 -29.46
CA LEU A 380 9.24 -21.20 -29.98
C LEU A 380 9.14 -19.80 -29.33
N SER A 381 8.92 -18.75 -30.15
CA SER A 381 9.06 -17.34 -29.75
C SER A 381 7.99 -16.82 -28.77
N ASP A 382 6.87 -17.52 -28.61
CA ASP A 382 5.65 -16.96 -27.99
C ASP A 382 5.27 -17.61 -26.64
N PHE A 383 6.00 -18.65 -26.18
CA PHE A 383 5.73 -19.34 -24.92
C PHE A 383 6.47 -18.70 -23.73
N GLN A 384 5.74 -18.31 -22.68
CA GLN A 384 6.33 -17.79 -21.44
C GLN A 384 7.10 -18.88 -20.70
N LYS A 385 8.41 -18.68 -20.47
CA LYS A 385 9.26 -19.64 -19.75
C LYS A 385 8.66 -20.02 -18.39
N LEU A 386 8.52 -21.31 -18.14
CA LEU A 386 8.09 -21.82 -16.83
C LEU A 386 9.30 -21.96 -15.92
N LYS A 387 9.19 -21.45 -14.68
CA LYS A 387 10.18 -21.62 -13.60
C LYS A 387 9.72 -22.72 -12.66
N PHE A 388 10.59 -23.66 -12.32
CA PHE A 388 10.27 -24.80 -11.44
C PHE A 388 11.53 -25.25 -10.66
N ILE A 389 11.33 -25.99 -9.57
CA ILE A 389 12.43 -26.65 -8.85
C ILE A 389 12.55 -28.07 -9.39
N GLN A 390 13.73 -28.41 -9.92
CA GLN A 390 14.09 -29.74 -10.38
C GLN A 390 14.87 -30.46 -9.28
N VAL A 391 14.35 -31.60 -8.82
CA VAL A 391 15.08 -32.52 -7.94
C VAL A 391 15.80 -33.57 -8.79
N LEU A 392 17.05 -33.86 -8.47
CA LEU A 392 17.85 -34.88 -9.14
C LEU A 392 18.38 -35.90 -8.13
N ASP A 393 18.37 -37.17 -8.51
CA ASP A 393 19.05 -38.25 -7.78
C ASP A 393 20.53 -38.27 -8.22
N LEU A 394 21.45 -38.09 -7.28
CA LEU A 394 22.90 -38.01 -7.56
C LEU A 394 23.52 -39.36 -7.94
N SER A 395 22.80 -40.47 -7.81
CA SER A 395 23.29 -41.81 -8.16
C SER A 395 23.19 -42.16 -9.65
N LYS A 396 22.54 -41.30 -10.45
CA LYS A 396 22.33 -41.49 -11.90
C LYS A 396 22.62 -40.21 -12.66
N ASP A 397 22.95 -40.35 -13.94
CA ASP A 397 23.10 -39.20 -14.84
C ASP A 397 21.76 -38.48 -15.05
N TYR A 398 21.84 -37.18 -15.37
CA TYR A 398 20.67 -36.34 -15.63
C TYR A 398 20.05 -36.67 -17.00
N ASP A 399 19.23 -37.72 -17.01
CA ASP A 399 18.43 -38.18 -18.15
C ASP A 399 17.12 -38.79 -17.65
N PHE A 400 15.98 -38.31 -18.16
CA PHE A 400 14.65 -38.81 -17.82
C PHE A 400 14.36 -40.20 -18.42
N SER A 401 15.23 -40.75 -19.27
CA SER A 401 15.20 -42.17 -19.61
C SER A 401 15.54 -43.10 -18.42
N ASN A 402 16.07 -42.53 -17.32
CA ASN A 402 16.28 -43.20 -16.05
C ASN A 402 15.09 -42.95 -15.11
N PRO A 403 14.37 -44.00 -14.65
CA PRO A 403 13.23 -43.84 -13.73
C PRO A 403 13.57 -43.12 -12.42
N GLU A 404 14.81 -43.24 -11.93
CA GLU A 404 15.30 -42.54 -10.75
C GLU A 404 15.22 -41.02 -10.87
N GLN A 405 15.41 -40.45 -12.06
CA GLN A 405 15.31 -38.99 -12.27
C GLN A 405 13.86 -38.51 -12.40
N MET A 406 12.94 -39.40 -12.78
CA MET A 406 11.50 -39.09 -12.84
C MET A 406 10.80 -39.29 -11.50
N PHE A 407 11.20 -40.30 -10.74
CA PHE A 407 10.60 -40.72 -9.47
C PHE A 407 11.65 -40.83 -8.34
N PRO A 408 12.42 -39.76 -8.04
CA PRO A 408 13.61 -39.81 -7.18
C PRO A 408 13.34 -40.33 -5.77
N PHE A 409 12.15 -40.07 -5.23
CA PHE A 409 11.79 -40.46 -3.87
C PHE A 409 11.21 -41.88 -3.74
N PHE A 410 11.24 -42.73 -4.77
CA PHE A 410 10.63 -44.06 -4.69
C PHE A 410 11.22 -44.93 -3.58
N LYS A 411 12.54 -44.88 -3.36
CA LYS A 411 13.20 -45.70 -2.34
C LYS A 411 12.93 -45.21 -0.91
N THR A 412 12.69 -43.91 -0.72
CA THR A 412 12.52 -43.30 0.61
C THR A 412 11.05 -43.14 0.99
N ASP A 413 10.21 -42.73 0.05
CA ASP A 413 8.83 -42.29 0.26
C ASP A 413 7.91 -42.77 -0.88
N TYR A 414 7.96 -44.06 -1.23
CA TYR A 414 7.18 -44.68 -2.32
C TYR A 414 5.67 -44.34 -2.32
N LYS A 415 5.12 -44.09 -1.12
CA LYS A 415 3.69 -43.85 -0.88
C LYS A 415 3.13 -42.65 -1.63
N ILE A 416 3.98 -41.68 -2.00
CA ILE A 416 3.54 -40.49 -2.74
C ILE A 416 3.07 -40.84 -4.16
N TYR A 417 3.54 -41.95 -4.74
CA TYR A 417 3.19 -42.37 -6.11
C TYR A 417 1.94 -43.27 -6.18
N LEU A 418 1.39 -43.67 -5.03
CA LEU A 418 0.20 -44.52 -4.94
C LEU A 418 -1.10 -43.72 -5.15
N GLN A 419 -2.12 -44.37 -5.70
CA GLN A 419 -3.43 -43.72 -5.91
C GLN A 419 -4.17 -43.48 -4.58
N GLY A 420 -4.73 -42.28 -4.40
CA GLY A 420 -5.60 -41.95 -3.27
C GLY A 420 -4.90 -41.48 -1.99
N ASN A 421 -3.57 -41.45 -1.95
CA ASN A 421 -2.85 -41.00 -0.75
C ASN A 421 -2.71 -39.47 -0.71
N SER A 422 -3.38 -38.85 0.27
CA SER A 422 -3.32 -37.41 0.56
C SER A 422 -2.66 -37.12 1.92
N ASP A 423 -2.18 -38.15 2.61
CA ASP A 423 -1.71 -38.04 3.98
C ASP A 423 -0.26 -37.52 4.01
N GLU A 424 -0.10 -36.21 4.21
CA GLU A 424 1.20 -35.54 4.27
C GLU A 424 1.94 -35.76 5.61
N THR A 425 1.32 -36.45 6.56
CA THR A 425 1.73 -36.48 7.98
C THR A 425 2.94 -37.36 8.28
N ASN A 426 3.49 -38.11 7.30
CA ASN A 426 4.49 -39.15 7.55
C ASN A 426 5.60 -39.27 6.47
N LEU A 427 5.98 -38.16 5.83
CA LEU A 427 7.04 -38.13 4.81
C LEU A 427 8.43 -37.95 5.43
N SER A 428 9.42 -38.71 4.97
CA SER A 428 10.79 -38.71 5.50
C SER A 428 11.63 -37.52 4.99
N LEU A 429 11.28 -36.99 3.81
CA LEU A 429 11.95 -35.88 3.15
C LEU A 429 10.98 -34.74 2.79
N GLN A 430 11.53 -33.53 2.68
CA GLN A 430 10.85 -32.34 2.19
C GLN A 430 11.84 -31.46 1.41
N ILE A 431 11.33 -30.53 0.60
CA ILE A 431 12.16 -29.56 -0.13
C ILE A 431 12.13 -28.24 0.66
N LEU A 432 13.31 -27.75 1.04
CA LEU A 432 13.48 -26.47 1.72
C LEU A 432 13.98 -25.43 0.72
N CYS A 433 13.23 -24.35 0.54
CA CYS A 433 13.62 -23.21 -0.26
C CYS A 433 13.83 -21.99 0.65
N LYS A 434 15.04 -21.44 0.65
CA LYS A 434 15.38 -20.22 1.39
C LYS A 434 15.52 -19.06 0.41
N ASN A 435 14.75 -18.01 0.66
CA ASN A 435 14.82 -16.76 -0.10
C ASN A 435 15.40 -15.66 0.79
N TYR A 436 16.28 -14.85 0.20
CA TYR A 436 16.95 -13.74 0.89
C TYR A 436 16.41 -12.42 0.35
N THR A 437 15.64 -11.70 1.17
CA THR A 437 15.02 -10.43 0.77
C THR A 437 15.61 -9.28 1.57
N PRO A 438 16.30 -8.31 0.94
CA PRO A 438 16.80 -7.13 1.63
C PRO A 438 15.64 -6.29 2.14
N THR A 439 15.59 -5.99 3.43
CA THR A 439 14.56 -5.11 4.00
C THR A 439 15.18 -3.81 4.54
N PRO A 440 14.51 -2.65 4.38
CA PRO A 440 14.98 -1.38 4.92
C PRO A 440 14.82 -1.27 6.45
N GLY A 441 14.19 -2.25 7.10
CA GLY A 441 13.97 -2.32 8.54
C GLY A 441 13.22 -3.59 8.96
N PHE A 442 12.93 -3.73 10.25
CA PHE A 442 12.18 -4.85 10.82
C PHE A 442 10.70 -4.46 10.97
N SER A 443 9.80 -5.08 10.21
CA SER A 443 8.35 -4.82 10.31
C SER A 443 7.61 -6.05 10.81
N LEU A 444 6.68 -5.85 11.73
CA LEU A 444 5.80 -6.90 12.28
C LEU A 444 4.34 -6.68 11.84
N PRO A 445 3.48 -7.71 11.87
CA PRO A 445 2.05 -7.55 11.55
C PRO A 445 1.30 -6.66 12.55
N ASP A 446 0.16 -6.10 12.13
CA ASP A 446 -0.68 -5.24 12.97
C ASP A 446 -1.43 -6.00 14.09
N THR A 447 -1.43 -7.33 14.03
CA THR A 447 -1.93 -8.28 15.03
C THR A 447 -0.92 -8.60 16.14
N THR A 448 0.29 -8.05 16.06
CA THR A 448 1.38 -8.28 17.03
C THR A 448 0.99 -7.77 18.42
N ILE A 449 1.20 -8.60 19.45
CA ILE A 449 1.06 -8.22 20.86
C ILE A 449 2.39 -7.59 21.32
N PRO A 450 2.49 -6.27 21.56
CA PRO A 450 3.77 -5.59 21.78
C PRO A 450 4.60 -6.21 22.92
N GLY A 451 3.96 -6.53 24.06
CA GLY A 451 4.61 -7.12 25.23
C GLY A 451 5.12 -8.56 25.05
N SER A 452 4.93 -9.18 23.89
CA SER A 452 5.37 -10.54 23.59
C SER A 452 6.64 -10.62 22.73
N ILE A 453 7.13 -9.47 22.23
CA ILE A 453 8.27 -9.43 21.31
C ILE A 453 9.54 -9.84 22.05
N ARG A 454 10.29 -10.78 21.46
CA ARG A 454 11.59 -11.26 21.94
C ARG A 454 12.55 -11.24 20.76
N ILE A 455 13.72 -10.65 20.92
CA ILE A 455 14.73 -10.59 19.87
C ILE A 455 15.97 -11.37 20.29
N PHE A 456 16.53 -12.14 19.39
CA PHE A 456 17.76 -12.90 19.57
C PHE A 456 18.76 -12.51 18.49
N LYS A 457 19.96 -12.10 18.88
CA LYS A 457 21.08 -11.86 18.00
C LYS A 457 22.11 -12.96 18.21
N ASN A 458 22.45 -13.70 17.16
CA ASN A 458 23.31 -14.90 17.21
C ASN A 458 22.85 -15.91 18.28
N LYS A 459 21.53 -16.13 18.36
CA LYS A 459 20.85 -16.94 19.41
C LYS A 459 20.98 -16.42 20.84
N ILE A 460 21.52 -15.21 21.04
CA ILE A 460 21.59 -14.54 22.33
C ILE A 460 20.43 -13.53 22.40
N ARG A 461 19.54 -13.68 23.39
CA ARG A 461 18.43 -12.73 23.58
C ARG A 461 18.97 -11.32 23.86
N ILE A 462 18.51 -10.35 23.07
CA ILE A 462 18.76 -8.92 23.23
C ILE A 462 17.46 -8.23 23.67
N PHE A 463 17.59 -7.20 24.51
CA PHE A 463 16.46 -6.53 25.16
C PHE A 463 16.33 -5.05 24.76
N ASN A 464 17.32 -4.52 24.04
CA ASN A 464 17.41 -3.11 23.66
C ASN A 464 16.77 -2.90 22.27
N PHE A 465 15.45 -2.76 22.26
CA PHE A 465 14.67 -2.49 21.06
C PHE A 465 13.45 -1.62 21.38
N SER A 466 12.97 -0.90 20.37
CA SER A 466 11.72 -0.14 20.44
C SER A 466 10.75 -0.61 19.34
N TYR A 467 9.47 -0.69 19.67
CA TYR A 467 8.41 -1.05 18.73
C TYR A 467 7.43 0.11 18.61
N ASN A 468 7.21 0.60 17.38
CA ASN A 468 6.25 1.65 17.11
C ASN A 468 4.93 1.04 16.62
N GLU A 469 3.89 1.11 17.46
CA GLU A 469 2.57 0.53 17.17
C GLU A 469 1.81 1.22 16.04
N SER A 470 2.14 2.47 15.71
CA SER A 470 1.42 3.23 14.68
C SER A 470 1.80 2.82 13.25
N ASN A 471 3.04 2.39 13.05
CA ASN A 471 3.59 1.99 11.76
C ASN A 471 4.12 0.55 11.74
N HIS A 472 4.00 -0.18 12.87
CA HIS A 472 4.42 -1.57 13.07
C HIS A 472 5.90 -1.85 12.78
N THR A 473 6.75 -0.85 12.97
CA THR A 473 8.21 -0.99 12.78
C THR A 473 8.93 -1.20 14.11
N LEU A 474 9.86 -2.16 14.11
CA LEU A 474 10.76 -2.49 15.20
C LEU A 474 12.16 -1.92 14.92
N THR A 475 12.72 -1.21 15.89
CA THR A 475 14.09 -0.67 15.84
C THR A 475 14.93 -1.38 16.88
N ILE A 476 16.03 -1.98 16.45
CA ILE A 476 17.01 -2.63 17.34
C ILE A 476 18.14 -1.61 17.55
N ASP A 477 18.37 -1.21 18.79
CA ASP A 477 19.29 -0.11 19.11
C ASP A 477 20.76 -0.58 19.15
N GLU A 478 21.02 -1.88 18.99
CA GLU A 478 22.36 -2.44 18.81
C GLU A 478 22.74 -2.54 17.32
N PRO A 479 24.02 -2.27 16.94
CA PRO A 479 24.46 -2.41 15.56
C PRO A 479 24.38 -3.87 15.09
N ILE A 480 23.74 -4.10 13.94
CA ILE A 480 23.58 -5.42 13.30
C ILE A 480 24.57 -5.51 12.14
N PHE A 481 25.50 -6.46 12.21
CA PHE A 481 26.47 -6.72 11.14
C PHE A 481 25.87 -7.68 10.10
N SER A 482 26.39 -7.67 8.88
CA SER A 482 25.91 -8.51 7.76
C SER A 482 25.89 -10.01 8.06
N ASN A 483 26.71 -10.46 9.02
CA ASN A 483 26.86 -11.87 9.38
C ASN A 483 26.10 -12.24 10.66
N ASP A 484 25.45 -11.28 11.32
CA ASP A 484 24.66 -11.53 12.51
C ASP A 484 23.34 -12.23 12.13
N ILE A 485 23.00 -13.28 12.86
CA ILE A 485 21.69 -13.95 12.76
C ILE A 485 20.76 -13.25 13.72
N VAL A 486 19.75 -12.54 13.23
CA VAL A 486 18.73 -11.91 14.07
C VAL A 486 17.44 -12.70 13.96
N GLU A 487 16.93 -13.20 15.09
CA GLU A 487 15.64 -13.87 15.18
C GLU A 487 14.71 -13.00 16.02
N ILE A 488 13.59 -12.58 15.43
CA ILE A 488 12.54 -11.84 16.12
C ILE A 488 11.38 -12.79 16.33
N GLN A 489 11.00 -13.03 17.58
CA GLN A 489 9.84 -13.80 17.97
C GLN A 489 8.78 -12.85 18.51
N TRP A 490 7.51 -13.09 18.22
CA TRP A 490 6.39 -12.34 18.80
C TRP A 490 5.17 -13.24 18.89
N LYS A 491 4.16 -12.81 19.64
CA LYS A 491 2.83 -13.42 19.65
C LYS A 491 1.88 -12.60 18.79
N GLU A 492 1.10 -13.27 17.97
CA GLU A 492 -0.06 -12.69 17.31
C GLU A 492 -1.34 -13.13 17.99
N GLY A 493 -2.28 -12.21 18.12
CA GLY A 493 -3.61 -12.54 18.60
C GLY A 493 -4.36 -13.37 17.56
N VAL A 494 -4.78 -14.59 17.92
CA VAL A 494 -5.52 -15.50 17.02
C VAL A 494 -6.85 -15.86 17.66
N THR A 495 -7.93 -15.85 16.89
CA THR A 495 -9.23 -16.35 17.37
C THR A 495 -9.15 -17.89 17.45
N TYR A 496 -9.00 -18.44 18.66
CA TYR A 496 -8.90 -19.88 19.00
C TYR A 496 -7.56 -20.54 18.66
N SER A 497 -6.59 -20.47 19.59
CA SER A 497 -5.29 -21.15 19.53
C SER A 497 -5.13 -22.21 20.62
N ASP A 498 -4.21 -23.16 20.42
CA ASP A 498 -3.87 -24.19 21.43
C ASP A 498 -3.00 -23.66 22.59
N SER A 499 -2.60 -22.39 22.53
CA SER A 499 -1.95 -21.61 23.59
C SER A 499 -2.69 -20.31 23.87
N GLY A 500 -2.75 -19.87 25.13
CA GLY A 500 -3.35 -18.62 25.56
C GLY A 500 -2.73 -18.09 26.85
N THR A 501 -2.93 -16.81 27.12
CA THR A 501 -2.40 -16.12 28.32
C THR A 501 -3.57 -15.55 29.13
N ILE A 502 -3.66 -15.92 30.41
CA ILE A 502 -4.56 -15.26 31.36
C ILE A 502 -3.80 -14.08 31.95
N ARG A 503 -4.28 -12.87 31.68
CA ARG A 503 -3.72 -11.63 32.22
C ARG A 503 -4.61 -11.07 33.30
N PHE A 504 -4.02 -10.60 34.38
CA PHE A 504 -4.74 -9.86 35.42
C PHE A 504 -3.91 -8.68 35.89
N ALA A 505 -4.57 -7.58 36.25
CA ALA A 505 -3.93 -6.47 36.91
C ALA A 505 -4.89 -5.83 37.92
N GLY A 506 -4.31 -5.23 38.96
CA GLY A 506 -5.05 -4.47 39.95
C GLY A 506 -4.18 -3.34 40.47
N GLY A 507 -4.75 -2.16 40.66
CA GLY A 507 -4.03 -1.00 41.16
C GLY A 507 -4.95 -0.03 41.88
N ALA A 508 -4.35 0.79 42.73
CA ALA A 508 -5.03 1.87 43.42
C ALA A 508 -4.14 3.12 43.47
N HIS A 509 -4.76 4.26 43.20
CA HIS A 509 -4.27 5.60 43.49
C HIS A 509 -4.86 6.08 44.81
N TRP A 510 -4.06 6.81 45.57
CA TRP A 510 -4.42 7.46 46.81
C TRP A 510 -3.99 8.92 46.75
N LYS A 511 -4.96 9.81 46.91
CA LYS A 511 -4.83 11.27 46.82
C LYS A 511 -5.12 11.90 48.17
N PRO A 512 -4.22 11.77 49.16
CA PRO A 512 -4.49 12.18 50.54
C PRO A 512 -4.69 13.70 50.70
N ILE A 513 -4.00 14.49 49.86
CA ILE A 513 -4.05 15.95 49.82
C ILE A 513 -4.07 16.45 48.38
N LYS A 514 -4.55 17.68 48.16
CA LYS A 514 -4.59 18.30 46.83
C LYS A 514 -3.17 18.40 46.24
N GLY A 515 -2.98 17.79 45.07
CA GLY A 515 -1.72 17.83 44.34
C GLY A 515 -0.74 16.69 44.66
N LEU A 516 -1.04 15.76 45.58
CA LEU A 516 -0.25 14.54 45.79
C LEU A 516 -1.06 13.31 45.34
N ASP A 517 -0.47 12.49 44.49
CA ASP A 517 -1.02 11.23 44.00
C ASP A 517 0.00 10.11 44.22
N VAL A 518 -0.38 9.09 44.98
CA VAL A 518 0.45 7.92 45.25
C VAL A 518 -0.27 6.71 44.67
N PHE A 519 0.42 5.90 43.87
CA PHE A 519 -0.17 4.68 43.32
C PHE A 519 0.65 3.43 43.62
N PHE A 520 -0.06 2.32 43.63
CA PHE A 520 0.49 0.98 43.66
C PHE A 520 -0.34 0.08 42.75
N ALA A 521 0.32 -0.73 41.93
CA ALA A 521 -0.32 -1.69 41.05
C ALA A 521 0.52 -2.96 40.89
N GLY A 522 -0.17 -4.07 40.62
CA GLY A 522 0.44 -5.34 40.27
C GLY A 522 -0.27 -5.98 39.08
N SER A 523 0.47 -6.68 38.24
CA SER A 523 -0.09 -7.50 37.16
C SER A 523 0.63 -8.84 37.03
N GLY A 524 -0.05 -9.78 36.39
CA GLY A 524 0.50 -11.10 36.08
C GLY A 524 -0.03 -11.63 34.76
N ASP A 525 0.86 -12.26 34.00
CA ASP A 525 0.59 -12.98 32.77
C ASP A 525 0.83 -14.47 33.03
N TRP A 526 -0.23 -15.28 33.01
CA TRP A 526 -0.16 -16.74 33.17
C TRP A 526 -0.29 -17.43 31.83
N GLU A 527 0.78 -18.09 31.41
CA GLU A 527 0.78 -18.86 30.16
C GLU A 527 0.07 -20.21 30.34
N THR A 528 -0.81 -20.52 29.39
CA THR A 528 -1.56 -21.78 29.29
C THR A 528 -1.36 -22.37 27.89
N ALA A 529 -0.98 -23.64 27.79
CA ALA A 529 -0.80 -24.32 26.49
C ALA A 529 -1.27 -25.77 26.59
N LYS A 530 -1.93 -26.28 25.55
CA LYS A 530 -2.35 -27.69 25.45
C LYS A 530 -1.17 -28.65 25.20
N GLN A 531 -0.10 -28.18 24.56
CA GLN A 531 1.09 -28.99 24.26
C GLN A 531 2.27 -28.60 25.16
N LYS A 532 3.23 -29.54 25.38
CA LYS A 532 4.41 -29.38 26.25
C LYS A 532 5.39 -28.33 25.70
N ILE A 533 5.05 -27.05 25.86
CA ILE A 533 5.99 -25.93 25.86
C ILE A 533 6.12 -25.49 27.32
N ILE A 534 7.33 -25.18 27.77
CA ILE A 534 7.60 -24.74 29.14
C ILE A 534 7.00 -23.32 29.30
N PRO A 535 5.90 -23.14 30.05
CA PRO A 535 5.28 -21.82 30.17
C PRO A 535 6.13 -20.91 31.05
N ILE A 536 6.30 -19.66 30.64
CA ILE A 536 6.94 -18.61 31.43
C ILE A 536 5.86 -17.65 31.89
N ASP A 537 5.69 -17.51 33.20
CA ASP A 537 4.74 -16.56 33.77
C ASP A 537 5.46 -15.24 34.07
N THR A 538 4.88 -14.09 33.72
CA THR A 538 5.48 -12.77 33.98
C THR A 538 4.70 -12.09 35.10
N TYR A 539 5.38 -11.52 36.10
CA TYR A 539 4.77 -10.72 37.16
C TYR A 539 5.37 -9.32 37.16
N LYS A 540 4.51 -8.30 37.23
CA LYS A 540 4.93 -6.90 37.28
C LYS A 540 4.37 -6.22 38.52
N LEU A 541 5.17 -5.39 39.17
CA LEU A 541 4.77 -4.50 40.24
C LEU A 541 5.18 -3.09 39.86
N SER A 542 4.31 -2.12 40.06
CA SER A 542 4.64 -0.71 39.89
C SER A 542 4.10 0.12 41.05
N SER A 543 4.87 1.11 41.47
CA SER A 543 4.44 2.10 42.44
C SER A 543 5.01 3.44 42.05
N GLY A 544 4.28 4.50 42.34
CA GLY A 544 4.78 5.84 42.08
C GLY A 544 4.17 6.88 42.98
N ILE A 545 4.83 8.02 43.02
CA ILE A 545 4.41 9.21 43.74
C ILE A 545 4.56 10.38 42.78
N ASP A 546 3.46 11.08 42.53
CA ASP A 546 3.40 12.30 41.74
C ASP A 546 2.94 13.46 42.62
N TYR A 547 3.70 14.56 42.57
CA TYR A 547 3.36 15.81 43.22
C TYR A 547 3.24 16.93 42.19
N GLN A 548 2.09 17.59 42.18
CA GLN A 548 1.79 18.73 41.33
C GLN A 548 1.32 19.92 42.16
N ASN A 549 2.06 21.01 42.05
CA ASN A 549 1.67 22.36 42.46
C ASN A 549 1.66 23.27 41.21
N GLN A 550 1.15 24.50 41.31
CA GLN A 550 0.94 25.41 40.17
C GLN A 550 2.15 25.58 39.23
N LYS A 551 3.40 25.48 39.75
CA LYS A 551 4.64 25.70 38.99
C LYS A 551 5.58 24.49 38.93
N ILE A 552 5.37 23.49 39.79
CA ILE A 552 6.26 22.33 39.94
C ILE A 552 5.44 21.07 39.76
N LYS A 553 5.88 20.19 38.87
CA LYS A 553 5.40 18.82 38.74
C LYS A 553 6.59 17.89 38.86
N THR A 554 6.59 17.02 39.85
CA THR A 554 7.68 16.07 40.08
C THR A 554 7.11 14.73 40.51
N GLY A 555 7.78 13.66 40.15
CA GLY A 555 7.37 12.34 40.59
C GLY A 555 8.41 11.29 40.33
N THR A 556 8.19 10.14 40.92
CA THR A 556 8.99 8.94 40.75
C THR A 556 8.07 7.76 40.53
N VAL A 557 8.42 6.91 39.58
CA VAL A 557 7.74 5.65 39.30
C VAL A 557 8.77 4.54 39.35
N ILE A 558 8.49 3.51 40.13
CA ILE A 558 9.31 2.32 40.28
C ILE A 558 8.55 1.14 39.68
N GLY A 559 9.27 0.29 38.96
CA GLY A 559 8.77 -0.90 38.29
C GLY A 559 9.67 -2.08 38.62
N PHE A 560 9.05 -3.23 38.84
CA PHE A 560 9.73 -4.50 39.01
C PHE A 560 9.04 -5.52 38.12
N GLU A 561 9.83 -6.29 37.37
CA GLU A 561 9.37 -7.35 36.49
C GLU A 561 10.13 -8.64 36.78
N SER A 562 9.41 -9.75 36.84
CA SER A 562 9.95 -11.09 37.05
C SER A 562 9.36 -12.05 36.03
N ASP A 563 10.22 -12.70 35.24
CA ASP A 563 9.85 -13.82 34.37
C ASP A 563 10.15 -15.14 35.11
N VAL A 564 9.10 -15.93 35.37
CA VAL A 564 9.14 -17.16 36.15
C VAL A 564 8.93 -18.38 35.25
N ASP A 565 10.02 -19.07 34.95
CA ASP A 565 10.04 -20.42 34.37
C ASP A 565 9.70 -21.44 35.46
N ARG A 566 8.56 -22.13 35.32
CA ARG A 566 8.05 -23.06 36.35
C ARG A 566 9.00 -24.22 36.69
N ASN A 567 10.01 -24.50 35.85
CA ASN A 567 10.98 -25.58 36.06
C ASN A 567 12.31 -25.11 36.69
N LYS A 568 12.51 -23.79 36.85
CA LYS A 568 13.75 -23.21 37.39
C LYS A 568 13.60 -22.79 38.84
N LYS A 569 14.72 -22.79 39.57
CA LYS A 569 14.76 -22.28 40.95
C LYS A 569 14.65 -20.76 40.95
N ALA A 570 14.20 -20.16 42.06
CA ALA A 570 14.03 -18.71 42.19
C ALA A 570 15.28 -17.88 41.84
N ARG A 571 16.51 -18.42 42.04
CA ARG A 571 17.78 -17.75 41.68
C ARG A 571 18.12 -17.78 40.18
N GLU A 572 17.43 -18.62 39.42
CA GLU A 572 17.63 -18.82 37.98
C GLU A 572 16.57 -18.08 37.14
N GLN A 573 15.61 -17.44 37.80
CA GLN A 573 14.60 -16.58 37.18
C GLN A 573 15.21 -15.25 36.72
N PHE A 574 14.52 -14.57 35.80
CA PHE A 574 14.94 -13.25 35.32
C PHE A 574 14.20 -12.18 36.11
N TYR A 575 14.95 -11.21 36.63
CA TYR A 575 14.44 -10.06 37.36
C TYR A 575 14.94 -8.79 36.68
N SER A 576 14.04 -7.82 36.52
CA SER A 576 14.32 -6.49 36.00
C SER A 576 13.73 -5.45 36.93
N PHE A 577 14.50 -4.40 37.19
CA PHE A 577 14.09 -3.26 37.98
C PHE A 577 14.20 -2.01 37.12
N GLN A 578 13.16 -1.18 37.17
CA GLN A 578 13.09 0.08 36.44
C GLN A 578 12.69 1.21 37.39
N ASN A 579 13.30 2.37 37.25
CA ASN A 579 12.86 3.59 37.91
C ASN A 579 12.85 4.74 36.92
N LYS A 580 11.78 5.53 36.94
CA LYS A 580 11.64 6.76 36.19
C LYS A 580 11.35 7.88 37.17
N THR A 581 12.28 8.81 37.31
CA THR A 581 12.12 10.01 38.13
C THR A 581 12.08 11.22 37.23
N TYR A 582 11.18 12.15 37.49
CA TYR A 582 11.09 13.38 36.72
C TYR A 582 10.83 14.60 37.60
N PHE A 583 11.32 15.73 37.14
CA PHE A 583 11.11 17.04 37.74
C PHE A 583 10.88 18.05 36.62
N ASN A 584 9.74 18.72 36.67
CA ASN A 584 9.36 19.76 35.73
C ASN A 584 9.01 21.03 36.50
N TYR A 585 9.79 22.07 36.27
CA TYR A 585 9.47 23.42 36.65
C TYR A 585 9.06 24.19 35.40
N SER A 586 7.85 24.74 35.40
CA SER A 586 7.38 25.60 34.32
C SER A 586 6.64 26.79 34.89
N PHE A 587 6.96 27.98 34.42
CA PHE A 587 6.30 29.21 34.84
C PHE A 587 6.04 30.07 33.62
N THR A 588 4.77 30.37 33.35
CA THR A 588 4.37 31.27 32.27
C THR A 588 4.22 32.68 32.81
N GLY A 589 5.06 33.62 32.33
CA GLY A 589 5.05 35.01 32.78
C GLY A 589 6.45 35.57 33.06
N SER A 590 6.48 36.83 33.54
CA SER A 590 7.72 37.54 33.86
C SER A 590 8.27 37.11 35.22
N LEU A 591 9.50 36.59 35.26
CA LEU A 591 10.28 36.46 36.49
C LEU A 591 10.80 37.84 36.94
N TYR A 592 11.23 38.66 35.99
CA TYR A 592 11.76 40.00 36.23
C TYR A 592 11.42 40.91 35.05
N SER A 593 10.86 42.08 35.35
CA SER A 593 10.45 43.09 34.36
C SER A 593 11.05 44.44 34.72
N LYS A 594 11.43 45.24 33.72
CA LYS A 594 11.78 46.66 33.87
C LYS A 594 10.93 47.48 32.90
N ASN A 595 10.27 48.53 33.40
CA ASN A 595 9.37 49.39 32.61
C ASN A 595 8.29 48.60 31.83
N ASN A 596 7.66 47.61 32.47
CA ASN A 596 6.66 46.70 31.86
C ASN A 596 7.17 45.84 30.69
N VAL A 597 8.49 45.75 30.48
CA VAL A 597 9.09 44.82 29.52
C VAL A 597 9.71 43.66 30.30
N PRO A 598 9.31 42.39 30.03
CA PRO A 598 9.91 41.22 30.66
C PRO A 598 11.38 41.11 30.22
N ILE A 599 12.28 40.99 31.20
CA ILE A 599 13.71 40.75 30.99
C ILE A 599 14.02 39.26 31.09
N PHE A 600 13.45 38.58 32.08
CA PHE A 600 13.49 37.13 32.21
C PHE A 600 12.05 36.63 32.29
N SER A 601 11.66 35.75 31.39
CA SER A 601 10.30 35.19 31.37
C SER A 601 10.31 33.74 30.91
N ASN A 602 9.21 33.05 31.18
CA ASN A 602 8.95 31.70 30.68
C ASN A 602 10.07 30.67 30.99
N PRO A 603 10.64 30.63 32.20
CA PRO A 603 11.61 29.62 32.56
C PRO A 603 10.97 28.23 32.49
N LEU A 604 11.69 27.29 31.91
CA LEU A 604 11.36 25.88 31.90
C LEU A 604 12.61 25.09 32.29
N PHE A 605 12.46 24.18 33.24
CA PHE A 605 13.49 23.23 33.59
C PHE A 605 12.85 21.86 33.75
N TYR A 606 13.16 20.97 32.82
CA TYR A 606 12.73 19.59 32.81
C TYR A 606 13.93 18.69 33.01
N PHE A 607 13.82 17.77 33.95
CA PHE A 607 14.79 16.74 34.23
C PHE A 607 14.04 15.40 34.29
N GLU A 608 14.55 14.40 33.59
CA GLU A 608 14.05 13.04 33.62
C GLU A 608 15.23 12.09 33.74
N GLU A 609 15.15 11.16 34.68
CA GLU A 609 16.12 10.09 34.88
C GLU A 609 15.39 8.75 34.78
N ASN A 610 15.88 7.89 33.89
CA ASN A 610 15.42 6.53 33.72
C ASN A 610 16.58 5.58 34.06
N PHE A 611 16.34 4.72 35.03
CA PHE A 611 17.27 3.69 35.48
C PHE A 611 16.67 2.32 35.18
N ILE A 612 17.46 1.45 34.55
CA ILE A 612 17.08 0.06 34.25
C ILE A 612 18.21 -0.85 34.72
N SER A 613 17.88 -1.82 35.56
CA SER A 613 18.80 -2.82 36.09
C SER A 613 18.25 -4.21 35.85
N ASP A 614 18.98 -5.04 35.11
CA ASP A 614 18.71 -6.46 34.97
C ASP A 614 20.01 -7.28 35.14
N LYS A 615 19.94 -8.61 34.92
CA LYS A 615 21.11 -9.50 35.11
C LYS A 615 22.29 -9.20 34.17
N LYS A 616 22.06 -8.53 33.05
CA LYS A 616 23.03 -8.30 31.96
C LYS A 616 23.32 -6.82 31.71
N SER A 617 22.45 -5.91 32.10
CA SER A 617 22.55 -4.48 31.81
C SER A 617 22.25 -3.63 33.04
N LEU A 618 23.01 -2.55 33.19
CA LEU A 618 22.78 -1.51 34.19
C LEU A 618 22.81 -0.17 33.44
N ASN A 619 21.65 0.24 32.97
CA ASN A 619 21.48 1.40 32.11
C ASN A 619 20.96 2.59 32.90
N LEU A 620 21.65 3.72 32.77
CA LEU A 620 21.19 5.01 33.27
C LEU A 620 21.03 5.96 32.10
N HIS A 621 19.86 6.58 32.01
CA HIS A 621 19.53 7.56 30.99
C HIS A 621 18.96 8.83 31.62
N THR A 622 19.56 9.97 31.34
CA THR A 622 19.14 11.25 31.90
C THR A 622 18.88 12.25 30.79
N LYS A 623 17.68 12.83 30.74
CA LYS A 623 17.32 13.91 29.82
C LYS A 623 17.08 15.19 30.60
N THR A 624 17.72 16.27 30.15
CA THR A 624 17.54 17.60 30.72
C THR A 624 17.19 18.57 29.61
N ASN A 625 16.06 19.28 29.78
CA ASN A 625 15.68 20.40 28.92
C ASN A 625 15.60 21.65 29.76
N ALA A 626 16.24 22.72 29.32
CA ALA A 626 16.14 24.02 29.96
C ALA A 626 15.76 25.07 28.91
N ALA A 627 14.83 25.95 29.25
CA ALA A 627 14.50 27.10 28.41
C ALA A 627 14.29 28.36 29.26
N LEU A 628 14.60 29.51 28.67
CA LEU A 628 14.42 30.82 29.29
C LEU A 628 14.30 31.87 28.19
N ASP A 629 13.32 32.75 28.32
CA ASP A 629 13.24 33.93 27.47
C ASP A 629 14.02 35.07 28.13
N ILE A 630 15.01 35.61 27.41
CA ILE A 630 15.74 36.82 27.80
C ILE A 630 15.28 37.95 26.88
N TRP A 631 14.52 38.90 27.43
CA TRP A 631 13.76 39.90 26.66
C TRP A 631 12.77 39.25 25.68
N LYS A 632 13.03 39.35 24.37
CA LYS A 632 12.28 38.67 23.32
C LYS A 632 13.01 37.45 22.75
N ILE A 633 14.24 37.21 23.18
CA ILE A 633 15.09 36.10 22.70
C ILE A 633 14.66 34.84 23.44
N LYS A 634 14.26 33.82 22.70
CA LYS A 634 13.91 32.51 23.25
C LYS A 634 15.12 31.61 23.18
N LEU A 635 15.52 31.07 24.33
CA LEU A 635 16.64 30.13 24.45
C LEU A 635 16.11 28.79 24.93
N ALA A 636 16.51 27.71 24.28
CA ALA A 636 16.27 26.35 24.75
C ALA A 636 17.53 25.49 24.58
N GLY A 637 17.77 24.58 25.52
CA GLY A 637 18.87 23.64 25.51
C GLY A 637 18.38 22.24 25.85
N LEU A 638 19.01 21.24 25.23
CA LEU A 638 18.77 19.82 25.44
C LEU A 638 20.10 19.14 25.77
N LEU A 639 20.11 18.30 26.79
CA LEU A 639 21.21 17.39 27.10
C LEU A 639 20.62 16.01 27.43
N SER A 640 21.14 14.98 26.77
CA SER A 640 20.83 13.59 27.05
C SER A 640 22.11 12.84 27.41
N LEU A 641 22.11 12.14 28.52
CA LEU A 641 23.22 11.33 29.02
C LEU A 641 22.80 9.87 29.05
N LYS A 642 23.64 8.95 28.58
CA LYS A 642 23.38 7.51 28.56
C LYS A 642 24.65 6.75 28.98
N ALA A 643 24.53 5.83 29.92
CA ALA A 643 25.62 4.95 30.33
C ALA A 643 25.12 3.53 30.59
N ASP A 644 25.86 2.52 30.09
CA ASP A 644 25.70 1.10 30.43
C ASP A 644 26.91 0.64 31.26
N PHE A 645 26.72 0.45 32.56
CA PHE A 645 27.82 0.17 33.49
C PHE A 645 28.32 -1.28 33.45
N LEU A 646 27.65 -2.20 32.75
CA LEU A 646 28.03 -3.63 32.71
C LEU A 646 28.77 -4.04 31.42
N GLN A 647 28.81 -3.20 30.38
CA GLN A 647 29.59 -3.47 29.17
C GLN A 647 31.07 -3.13 29.35
N LYS A 648 31.95 -4.13 29.16
CA LYS A 648 33.43 -3.99 29.16
C LYS A 648 33.98 -3.31 27.88
N LYS A 649 33.34 -2.28 27.34
CA LYS A 649 33.93 -1.46 26.26
C LYS A 649 34.68 -0.27 26.85
N SER A 650 35.88 -0.03 26.32
CA SER A 650 36.93 0.83 26.86
C SER A 650 36.72 2.34 26.71
N GLU A 651 35.57 2.81 26.22
CA GLU A 651 35.26 4.25 26.09
C GLU A 651 33.75 4.48 26.35
N LEU A 652 33.39 4.79 27.61
CA LEU A 652 32.02 5.17 27.98
C LEU A 652 31.77 6.63 27.62
N ASN A 653 31.22 6.89 26.43
CA ASN A 653 30.70 8.23 26.09
C ASN A 653 29.36 8.45 26.80
N ILE A 654 29.43 9.07 27.99
CA ILE A 654 28.25 9.35 28.84
C ILE A 654 27.27 10.31 28.16
N ILE A 655 27.74 11.19 27.28
CA ILE A 655 26.88 12.12 26.55
C ILE A 655 26.28 11.39 25.35
N GLU A 656 24.95 11.27 25.30
CA GLU A 656 24.24 10.69 24.16
C GLU A 656 23.97 11.74 23.10
N SER A 657 23.33 12.85 23.52
CA SER A 657 23.00 13.95 22.62
C SER A 657 23.00 15.28 23.35
N TYR A 658 23.20 16.35 22.57
CA TYR A 658 23.13 17.72 23.04
C TYR A 658 22.62 18.63 21.92
N GLY A 659 22.02 19.75 22.29
CA GLY A 659 21.55 20.72 21.32
C GLY A 659 21.04 21.99 21.94
N HIS A 660 20.81 22.99 21.10
CA HIS A 660 20.18 24.25 21.49
C HIS A 660 19.29 24.77 20.38
N SER A 661 18.35 25.61 20.78
CA SER A 661 17.51 26.42 19.91
C SER A 661 17.58 27.86 20.39
N VAL A 662 17.77 28.78 19.45
CA VAL A 662 17.78 30.22 19.70
C VAL A 662 16.85 30.88 18.71
N ILE A 663 15.89 31.68 19.20
CA ILE A 663 15.01 32.49 18.36
C ILE A 663 15.13 33.95 18.78
N MET A 664 15.57 34.80 17.87
CA MET A 664 15.85 36.22 18.09
C MET A 664 14.97 37.10 17.18
N PRO A 665 13.78 37.49 17.64
CA PRO A 665 12.96 38.49 16.95
C PRO A 665 13.49 39.90 17.27
N ILE A 666 14.15 40.52 16.29
CA ILE A 666 14.68 41.89 16.34
C ILE A 666 13.90 42.75 15.33
N TYR A 667 12.79 43.33 15.79
CA TYR A 667 11.97 44.27 15.00
C TYR A 667 11.42 43.66 13.70
N PHE A 668 12.01 43.99 12.53
CA PHE A 668 11.65 43.39 11.23
C PHE A 668 12.46 42.14 10.89
N PHE A 669 13.50 41.82 11.67
CA PHE A 669 14.31 40.62 11.50
C PHE A 669 13.86 39.55 12.49
N ASN A 670 13.82 38.30 12.04
CA ASN A 670 13.69 37.13 12.88
C ASN A 670 14.81 36.16 12.51
N ALA A 671 15.73 35.92 13.44
CA ALA A 671 16.78 34.94 13.26
C ALA A 671 16.49 33.73 14.15
N SER A 672 16.65 32.52 13.62
CA SER A 672 16.63 31.31 14.43
C SER A 672 17.77 30.38 14.07
N GLU A 673 18.25 29.65 15.08
CA GLU A 673 19.19 28.56 14.94
C GLU A 673 18.68 27.36 15.74
N ASP A 674 18.65 26.21 15.10
CA ASP A 674 18.43 24.91 15.73
C ASP A 674 19.66 24.04 15.48
N PHE A 675 20.31 23.58 16.54
CA PHE A 675 21.52 22.77 16.50
C PHE A 675 21.36 21.53 17.36
N PHE A 676 21.65 20.37 16.80
CA PHE A 676 21.47 19.09 17.49
C PHE A 676 22.55 18.09 17.08
N VAL A 677 23.12 17.39 18.07
CA VAL A 677 24.09 16.32 17.87
C VAL A 677 23.64 15.10 18.65
N ASN A 678 23.67 13.94 18.00
CA ASN A 678 23.57 12.63 18.64
C ASN A 678 24.86 11.85 18.35
N ILE A 679 25.62 11.57 19.42
CA ILE A 679 26.93 10.93 19.34
C ILE A 679 26.80 9.46 18.94
N HIS A 680 25.79 8.76 19.46
CA HIS A 680 25.61 7.33 19.26
C HIS A 680 25.18 7.02 17.82
N ASP A 681 24.24 7.81 17.30
CA ASP A 681 23.73 7.63 15.93
C ASP A 681 24.65 8.26 14.86
N SER A 682 25.72 8.93 15.28
CA SER A 682 26.61 9.71 14.42
C SER A 682 25.86 10.75 13.57
N ILE A 683 24.93 11.47 14.22
CA ILE A 683 24.08 12.48 13.58
C ILE A 683 24.46 13.87 14.09
N LEU A 684 24.59 14.82 13.18
CA LEU A 684 24.60 16.24 13.49
C LEU A 684 23.63 16.94 12.54
N ARG A 685 22.76 17.78 13.09
CA ARG A 685 21.84 18.62 12.33
C ARG A 685 21.96 20.06 12.76
N ARG A 686 21.95 20.96 11.78
CA ARG A 686 21.87 22.39 12.03
C ARG A 686 20.99 23.03 10.98
N GLU A 687 20.05 23.85 11.43
CA GLU A 687 19.27 24.75 10.60
C GLU A 687 19.43 26.18 11.11
N CYS A 688 19.60 27.13 10.20
CA CYS A 688 19.54 28.54 10.51
C CYS A 688 18.57 29.23 9.56
N LYS A 689 17.75 30.12 10.11
CA LYS A 689 16.77 30.89 9.37
C LYS A 689 16.94 32.37 9.69
N ILE A 690 16.87 33.21 8.66
CA ILE A 690 16.82 34.65 8.77
C ILE A 690 15.64 35.13 7.93
N ASP A 691 14.61 35.61 8.60
CA ASP A 691 13.49 36.30 7.97
C ASP A 691 13.66 37.81 8.13
N PHE A 692 13.31 38.56 7.10
CA PHE A 692 13.13 40.01 7.16
C PHE A 692 11.80 40.37 6.51
N GLN A 693 10.90 41.01 7.28
CA GLN A 693 9.57 41.38 6.77
C GLN A 693 9.27 42.86 7.05
N LYS A 694 9.33 43.70 6.00
CA LYS A 694 8.89 45.10 6.07
C LYS A 694 8.30 45.61 4.76
N TYR A 695 9.17 46.09 3.86
CA TYR A 695 8.84 46.50 2.48
C TYR A 695 9.21 45.41 1.47
N ILE A 696 10.12 44.54 1.89
CA ILE A 696 10.49 43.31 1.21
C ILE A 696 10.36 42.20 2.25
N ASP A 697 9.95 41.04 1.79
CA ASP A 697 9.95 39.78 2.50
C ASP A 697 11.16 38.98 2.01
N ILE A 698 12.16 38.82 2.87
CA ILE A 698 13.33 37.99 2.62
C ILE A 698 13.26 36.80 3.56
N ASN A 699 13.31 35.60 3.01
CA ASN A 699 13.43 34.37 3.77
C ASN A 699 14.71 33.64 3.35
N TYR A 700 15.67 33.55 4.26
CA TYR A 700 16.97 32.91 4.06
C TYR A 700 17.11 31.71 5.00
N ILE A 701 17.26 30.51 4.44
CA ILE A 701 17.37 29.25 5.19
C ILE A 701 18.66 28.55 4.77
N THR A 702 19.43 28.12 5.76
CA THR A 702 20.60 27.26 5.57
C THR A 702 20.48 26.03 6.44
N ALA A 703 20.81 24.86 5.92
CA ALA A 703 20.79 23.63 6.68
C ALA A 703 21.97 22.73 6.31
N ILE A 704 22.48 22.01 7.31
CA ILE A 704 23.44 20.92 7.16
C ILE A 704 23.03 19.73 8.03
N ASP A 705 23.02 18.56 7.40
CA ASP A 705 22.76 17.28 8.05
C ASP A 705 23.90 16.33 7.76
N TYR A 706 24.58 15.88 8.83
CA TYR A 706 25.50 14.76 8.78
C TYR A 706 24.78 13.51 9.24
N ASN A 707 24.98 12.43 8.49
CA ASN A 707 24.81 11.07 8.96
C ASN A 707 26.15 10.34 8.80
N LYS A 708 26.21 9.09 9.25
CA LYS A 708 27.44 8.29 9.27
C LYS A 708 28.21 8.27 7.94
N ASP A 709 27.50 8.24 6.81
CA ASP A 709 28.11 8.00 5.48
C ASP A 709 28.01 9.21 4.53
N TYR A 710 27.19 10.22 4.85
CA TYR A 710 26.84 11.34 3.97
C TYR A 710 26.62 12.65 4.73
N ALA A 711 26.91 13.75 4.04
CA ALA A 711 26.48 15.09 4.41
C ALA A 711 25.54 15.64 3.35
N SER A 712 24.46 16.27 3.81
CA SER A 712 23.51 17.00 2.98
C SER A 712 23.50 18.46 3.38
N GLN A 713 23.54 19.35 2.39
CA GLN A 713 23.57 20.79 2.61
C GLN A 713 22.52 21.46 1.73
N LYS A 714 21.89 22.50 2.25
CA LYS A 714 20.89 23.29 1.54
C LYS A 714 21.01 24.76 1.92
N ILE A 715 20.97 25.62 0.92
CA ILE A 715 20.81 27.06 1.06
C ILE A 715 19.60 27.45 0.21
N PHE A 716 18.66 28.17 0.81
CA PHE A 716 17.47 28.68 0.15
C PHE A 716 17.32 30.16 0.47
N ALA A 717 17.05 30.98 -0.54
CA ALA A 717 16.73 32.38 -0.38
C ALA A 717 15.49 32.71 -1.21
N SER A 718 14.50 33.34 -0.60
CA SER A 718 13.33 33.91 -1.28
C SER A 718 13.29 35.39 -1.00
N ILE A 719 13.11 36.19 -2.05
CA ILE A 719 12.95 37.65 -1.95
C ILE A 719 11.65 38.01 -2.67
N ALA A 720 10.71 38.60 -1.94
CA ALA A 720 9.43 39.07 -2.46
C ALA A 720 9.17 40.51 -1.98
N PRO A 721 9.15 41.53 -2.85
CA PRO A 721 8.72 42.86 -2.43
C PRO A 721 7.26 42.83 -1.99
N ILE A 722 6.99 43.49 -0.86
CA ILE A 722 5.64 43.68 -0.34
C ILE A 722 5.08 44.93 -1.01
N ILE A 723 4.36 44.73 -2.11
CA ILE A 723 3.74 45.80 -2.89
C ILE A 723 2.29 45.96 -2.41
N PRO A 724 1.93 47.09 -1.78
CA PRO A 724 0.54 47.35 -1.41
C PRO A 724 -0.36 47.34 -2.64
N GLN A 725 -1.62 46.94 -2.46
CA GLN A 725 -2.62 47.03 -3.52
C GLN A 725 -2.71 48.48 -4.01
N ALA A 726 -2.47 48.69 -5.31
CA ALA A 726 -2.58 49.99 -5.95
C ALA A 726 -3.95 50.12 -6.64
N LYS A 727 -4.34 51.34 -7.04
CA LYS A 727 -5.59 51.57 -7.79
C LYS A 727 -5.66 50.76 -9.09
N PHE A 728 -4.52 50.51 -9.72
CA PHE A 728 -4.45 49.77 -10.98
C PHE A 728 -4.47 48.24 -10.81
N GLY A 729 -4.20 47.71 -9.61
CA GLY A 729 -4.18 46.26 -9.37
C GLY A 729 -3.22 45.82 -8.27
N THR A 730 -3.06 44.51 -8.14
CA THR A 730 -2.11 43.84 -7.24
C THR A 730 -0.95 43.28 -8.04
N ILE A 731 0.28 43.63 -7.67
CA ILE A 731 1.50 43.05 -8.22
C ILE A 731 2.09 42.10 -7.18
N TYR A 732 2.39 40.89 -7.60
CA TYR A 732 3.14 39.90 -6.84
C TYR A 732 4.41 39.56 -7.61
N THR A 733 5.57 39.69 -6.97
CA THR A 733 6.81 39.19 -7.56
C THR A 733 7.64 38.49 -6.51
N GLN A 734 8.34 37.45 -6.93
CA GLN A 734 9.14 36.62 -6.04
C GLN A 734 10.35 36.08 -6.82
N THR A 735 11.52 36.19 -6.23
CA THR A 735 12.75 35.55 -6.72
C THR A 735 13.18 34.50 -5.72
N ASN A 736 13.24 33.25 -6.16
CA ASN A 736 13.72 32.12 -5.38
C ASN A 736 15.08 31.68 -5.90
N PHE A 737 15.99 31.48 -4.98
CA PHE A 737 17.31 30.94 -5.22
C PHE A 737 17.52 29.75 -4.29
N SER A 738 18.01 28.64 -4.82
CA SER A 738 18.40 27.52 -3.97
C SER A 738 19.62 26.81 -4.52
N VAL A 739 20.48 26.38 -3.62
CA VAL A 739 21.60 25.48 -3.91
C VAL A 739 21.61 24.36 -2.87
N GLY A 740 21.94 23.15 -3.30
CA GLY A 740 22.00 22.02 -2.40
C GLY A 740 22.93 20.93 -2.92
N GLN A 741 23.51 20.17 -2.01
CA GLN A 741 24.35 19.03 -2.37
C GLN A 741 24.23 17.90 -1.36
N LYS A 742 24.56 16.70 -1.83
CA LYS A 742 24.76 15.51 -1.03
C LYS A 742 26.09 14.87 -1.44
N TYR A 743 26.96 14.60 -0.48
CA TYR A 743 28.28 13.99 -0.71
C TYR A 743 28.63 13.01 0.39
N ARG A 744 29.51 12.06 0.07
CA ARG A 744 30.01 11.08 1.05
C ARG A 744 30.96 11.76 2.02
N THR A 745 30.76 11.53 3.31
CA THR A 745 31.68 11.95 4.36
C THR A 745 31.60 10.95 5.49
N ASP A 746 32.75 10.56 6.03
CA ASP A 746 32.81 9.78 7.26
C ASP A 746 32.81 10.78 8.42
N PHE A 747 31.65 10.97 9.07
CA PHE A 747 31.50 11.93 10.17
C PHE A 747 31.22 11.23 11.49
N TYR A 748 32.14 11.38 12.45
CA TYR A 748 32.03 10.81 13.79
C TYR A 748 31.98 11.93 14.85
N PRO A 749 30.78 12.35 15.28
CA PRO A 749 30.64 13.42 16.27
C PRO A 749 31.24 13.07 17.64
N SER A 750 31.46 11.78 17.95
CA SER A 750 32.14 11.32 19.17
C SER A 750 33.57 11.85 19.31
N SER A 751 34.20 12.25 18.20
CA SER A 751 35.57 12.78 18.19
C SER A 751 35.66 14.29 18.38
N LEU A 752 34.53 15.01 18.48
CA LEU A 752 34.47 16.47 18.52
C LEU A 752 33.85 16.97 19.82
N SER A 753 34.42 18.03 20.40
CA SER A 753 33.75 18.80 21.45
C SER A 753 32.54 19.57 20.92
N TYR A 754 31.63 20.01 21.79
CA TYR A 754 30.47 20.84 21.42
C TYR A 754 30.87 22.05 20.55
N TYR A 755 31.92 22.78 20.97
CA TYR A 755 32.40 23.96 20.24
C TYR A 755 32.95 23.61 18.86
N GLU A 756 33.70 22.50 18.75
CA GLU A 756 34.24 22.04 17.47
C GLU A 756 33.14 21.56 16.52
N ALA A 757 32.15 20.81 17.03
CA ALA A 757 30.99 20.36 16.25
C ALA A 757 30.13 21.55 15.76
N TRP A 758 29.88 22.51 16.65
CA TRP A 758 29.16 23.74 16.31
C TRP A 758 29.90 24.59 15.28
N LYS A 759 31.22 24.80 15.47
CA LYS A 759 32.06 25.57 14.55
C LYS A 759 32.19 24.87 13.19
N LYS A 760 32.43 23.55 13.18
CA LYS A 760 32.56 22.76 11.94
C LYS A 760 31.26 22.76 11.15
N SER A 761 30.12 22.51 11.80
CA SER A 761 28.82 22.56 11.13
C SER A 761 28.52 23.94 10.55
N LEU A 762 28.88 25.03 11.24
CA LEU A 762 28.74 26.38 10.69
C LEU A 762 29.58 26.58 9.43
N ILE A 763 30.87 26.20 9.48
CA ILE A 763 31.80 26.35 8.34
C ILE A 763 31.31 25.54 7.14
N ASP A 764 30.95 24.28 7.37
CA ASP A 764 30.56 23.36 6.31
C ASP A 764 29.18 23.73 5.73
N MET A 765 28.25 24.29 6.53
CA MET A 765 26.94 24.78 6.06
C MET A 765 27.05 25.91 5.03
N TYR A 766 28.11 26.72 5.12
CA TYR A 766 28.45 27.77 4.15
C TYR A 766 29.62 27.38 3.23
N SER A 767 29.84 26.08 3.05
CA SER A 767 30.89 25.56 2.16
C SER A 767 30.73 26.06 0.73
N ILE A 768 31.86 26.19 0.03
CA ILE A 768 31.91 26.48 -1.41
C ILE A 768 31.39 25.32 -2.27
N GLY A 769 31.10 24.15 -1.69
CA GLY A 769 30.65 22.93 -2.37
C GLY A 769 31.74 21.86 -2.46
N GLU A 770 31.36 20.58 -2.35
CA GLU A 770 32.27 19.42 -2.38
C GLU A 770 32.62 18.95 -3.80
N LYS A 771 33.87 18.65 -4.10
CA LYS A 771 34.23 18.18 -5.45
C LYS A 771 33.60 16.80 -5.69
N ASN A 772 32.97 16.60 -6.85
CA ASN A 772 32.31 15.33 -7.23
C ASN A 772 31.20 14.86 -6.27
N ALA A 773 30.44 15.79 -5.69
CA ALA A 773 29.26 15.47 -4.88
C ALA A 773 28.36 14.43 -5.58
N GLU A 774 27.77 13.51 -4.80
CA GLU A 774 26.90 12.46 -5.32
C GLU A 774 25.68 13.04 -6.04
N ASN A 775 25.08 14.08 -5.45
CA ASN A 775 24.04 14.88 -6.08
C ASN A 775 24.29 16.36 -5.76
N ARG A 776 24.08 17.24 -6.74
CA ARG A 776 24.11 18.68 -6.54
C ARG A 776 23.08 19.37 -7.43
N ALA A 777 22.38 20.35 -6.88
CA ALA A 777 21.39 21.13 -7.60
C ALA A 777 21.56 22.63 -7.34
N ALA A 778 21.26 23.44 -8.35
CA ALA A 778 21.03 24.87 -8.20
C ALA A 778 19.79 25.30 -9.01
N ASP A 779 18.93 26.10 -8.40
CA ASP A 779 17.67 26.59 -8.99
C ASP A 779 17.56 28.11 -8.78
N LEU A 780 17.19 28.81 -9.85
CA LEU A 780 16.79 30.21 -9.86
C LEU A 780 15.41 30.32 -10.50
N LYS A 781 14.42 30.80 -9.75
CA LYS A 781 13.05 31.01 -10.24
C LYS A 781 12.60 32.44 -10.00
N PHE A 782 12.07 33.08 -11.02
CA PHE A 782 11.46 34.39 -10.98
C PHE A 782 9.97 34.30 -11.33
N LEU A 783 9.14 34.87 -10.47
CA LEU A 783 7.70 34.97 -10.64
C LEU A 783 7.31 36.44 -10.68
N PHE A 784 6.44 36.78 -11.62
CA PHE A 784 5.76 38.05 -11.70
C PHE A 784 4.31 37.83 -12.10
N ASN A 785 3.39 38.16 -11.20
CA ASN A 785 1.96 38.11 -11.45
C ASN A 785 1.38 39.50 -11.21
N TYR A 786 0.55 39.93 -12.14
CA TYR A 786 -0.23 41.15 -12.04
C TYR A 786 -1.70 40.80 -12.16
N PHE A 787 -2.49 41.26 -11.20
CA PHE A 787 -3.94 41.07 -11.15
C PHE A 787 -4.61 42.44 -11.20
N VAL A 788 -5.53 42.64 -12.13
CA VAL A 788 -6.26 43.91 -12.25
C VAL A 788 -7.35 43.98 -11.18
N ASN A 789 -7.57 45.14 -10.57
CA ASN A 789 -8.71 45.35 -9.66
C ASN A 789 -10.01 45.30 -10.47
N GLU A 790 -10.97 44.46 -10.06
CA GLU A 790 -12.26 44.38 -10.73
C GLU A 790 -13.12 45.63 -10.46
N GLU A 791 -13.44 46.40 -11.51
CA GLU A 791 -14.54 47.38 -11.50
C GLU A 791 -15.62 46.94 -12.50
N ASP A 792 -16.91 46.99 -12.14
CA ASP A 792 -18.04 46.65 -13.02
C ASP A 792 -18.18 47.63 -14.20
N LYS A 793 -17.54 47.34 -15.34
CA LYS A 793 -17.80 48.06 -16.61
C LYS A 793 -17.73 47.10 -17.80
N THR A 794 -18.37 47.48 -18.90
CA THR A 794 -18.46 46.70 -20.14
C THR A 794 -17.23 46.92 -21.03
N GLY A 795 -16.73 45.88 -21.71
CA GLY A 795 -15.64 45.98 -22.71
C GLY A 795 -14.51 44.94 -22.57
N PHE A 796 -13.55 44.98 -23.51
CA PHE A 796 -12.33 44.15 -23.50
C PHE A 796 -11.36 44.64 -22.42
N ARG A 797 -10.92 43.73 -21.55
CA ARG A 797 -10.13 44.04 -20.35
C ARG A 797 -9.02 43.05 -20.16
N LEU A 798 -7.87 43.55 -19.70
CA LEU A 798 -6.82 42.71 -19.15
C LEU A 798 -7.28 42.20 -17.77
N SER A 799 -7.32 40.90 -17.56
CA SER A 799 -7.57 40.29 -16.23
C SER A 799 -6.29 40.25 -15.42
N GLY A 800 -5.15 40.09 -16.09
CA GLY A 800 -3.85 40.04 -15.45
C GLY A 800 -2.73 39.73 -16.42
N PHE A 801 -1.52 39.58 -15.88
CA PHE A 801 -0.33 39.16 -16.60
C PHE A 801 0.49 38.24 -15.69
N ASN A 802 0.77 37.02 -16.15
CA ASN A 802 1.57 36.05 -15.44
C ASN A 802 2.84 35.79 -16.22
N PHE A 803 3.98 35.88 -15.55
CA PHE A 803 5.29 35.62 -16.09
C PHE A 803 6.07 34.76 -15.10
N GLU A 804 6.47 33.58 -15.56
CA GLU A 804 7.38 32.69 -14.86
C GLU A 804 8.63 32.52 -15.70
N ALA A 805 9.80 32.68 -15.06
CA ALA A 805 11.09 32.33 -15.63
C ALA A 805 11.84 31.45 -14.65
N PHE A 806 12.52 30.42 -15.14
CA PHE A 806 13.29 29.54 -14.27
C PHE A 806 14.55 29.02 -14.98
N SER A 807 15.56 28.72 -14.17
CA SER A 807 16.80 28.06 -14.59
C SER A 807 17.24 27.08 -13.53
N LYS A 808 17.50 25.84 -13.93
CA LYS A 808 17.85 24.73 -13.05
C LYS A 808 19.07 24.01 -13.59
N ILE A 809 19.95 23.60 -12.69
CA ILE A 809 21.05 22.71 -13.01
C ILE A 809 21.10 21.60 -11.98
N ASP A 810 21.14 20.37 -12.45
CA ASP A 810 21.20 19.16 -11.63
C ASP A 810 22.38 18.31 -12.06
N PHE A 811 23.11 17.78 -11.09
CA PHE A 811 24.26 16.91 -11.29
C PHE A 811 24.10 15.63 -10.49
N GLN A 812 24.44 14.49 -11.09
CA GLN A 812 24.37 13.17 -10.49
C GLN A 812 25.66 12.37 -10.74
N ASN A 813 26.20 11.78 -9.68
CA ASN A 813 27.45 11.02 -9.68
C ASN A 813 27.27 9.67 -8.94
N LYS A 814 26.46 8.76 -9.51
CA LYS A 814 26.17 7.41 -8.96
C LYS A 814 26.87 6.28 -9.72
N THR A 815 26.42 5.97 -10.94
CA THR A 815 27.00 4.93 -11.82
C THR A 815 27.64 5.53 -13.08
N GLU A 816 27.06 6.60 -13.61
CA GLU A 816 27.64 7.45 -14.67
C GLU A 816 27.44 8.92 -14.29
N LYS A 817 28.42 9.78 -14.60
CA LYS A 817 28.29 11.23 -14.40
C LYS A 817 27.26 11.78 -15.38
N LYS A 818 26.20 12.42 -14.86
CA LYS A 818 25.15 13.07 -15.65
C LYS A 818 24.89 14.47 -15.10
N SER A 819 24.61 15.42 -15.99
CA SER A 819 24.10 16.73 -15.61
C SER A 819 22.97 17.16 -16.52
N GLY A 820 21.93 17.78 -15.98
CA GLY A 820 20.84 18.41 -16.73
C GLY A 820 20.81 19.90 -16.47
N ASP A 821 20.79 20.71 -17.53
CA ASP A 821 20.48 22.13 -17.45
C ASP A 821 19.08 22.35 -18.03
N GLU A 822 18.22 23.07 -17.33
CA GLU A 822 16.89 23.44 -17.81
C GLU A 822 16.68 24.95 -17.68
N THR A 823 16.21 25.59 -18.74
CA THR A 823 15.84 27.01 -18.71
C THR A 823 14.51 27.19 -19.42
N GLY A 824 13.59 27.93 -18.82
CA GLY A 824 12.29 28.15 -19.43
C GLY A 824 11.63 29.46 -19.04
N ILE A 825 10.68 29.87 -19.87
CA ILE A 825 9.74 30.95 -19.62
C ILE A 825 8.31 30.52 -19.94
N GLU A 826 7.38 31.04 -19.16
CA GLU A 826 5.95 30.94 -19.39
C GLU A 826 5.31 32.31 -19.22
N ILE A 827 4.56 32.74 -20.23
CA ILE A 827 3.82 34.01 -20.24
C ILE A 827 2.36 33.69 -20.48
N SER A 828 1.48 34.23 -19.64
CA SER A 828 0.04 34.12 -19.82
C SER A 828 -0.58 35.50 -19.63
N VAL A 829 -1.32 35.97 -20.62
CA VAL A 829 -1.96 37.29 -20.60
C VAL A 829 -3.47 37.10 -20.63
N PRO A 830 -4.12 36.80 -19.49
CA PRO A 830 -5.55 36.59 -19.45
C PRO A 830 -6.29 37.92 -19.65
N PHE A 831 -7.32 37.87 -20.49
CA PHE A 831 -8.25 38.95 -20.76
C PHE A 831 -9.69 38.47 -20.51
N ASN A 832 -10.60 39.43 -20.32
CA ASN A 832 -12.02 39.19 -20.26
C ASN A 832 -12.81 40.24 -21.04
N THR A 833 -14.01 39.88 -21.49
CA THR A 833 -15.02 40.80 -22.01
C THR A 833 -16.38 40.41 -21.44
N GLY A 834 -16.61 40.77 -20.18
CA GLY A 834 -17.80 40.36 -19.42
C GLY A 834 -17.85 38.85 -19.17
N LYS A 835 -18.59 38.11 -20.02
CA LYS A 835 -18.82 36.66 -19.86
C LYS A 835 -17.88 35.76 -20.67
N ILE A 836 -16.92 36.34 -21.40
CA ILE A 836 -15.93 35.62 -22.22
C ILE A 836 -14.54 35.90 -21.64
N PHE A 837 -13.76 34.84 -21.43
CA PHE A 837 -12.38 34.88 -20.96
C PHE A 837 -11.49 34.34 -22.07
N PHE A 838 -10.32 34.93 -22.29
CA PHE A 838 -9.37 34.39 -23.24
C PHE A 838 -7.94 34.71 -22.83
N SER A 839 -7.03 33.78 -23.09
CA SER A 839 -5.65 33.82 -22.62
C SER A 839 -4.71 33.30 -23.69
N PRO A 840 -3.96 34.17 -24.38
CA PRO A 840 -2.72 33.76 -25.03
C PRO A 840 -1.73 33.24 -23.99
N ILE A 841 -1.10 32.12 -24.31
CA ILE A 841 -0.12 31.43 -23.47
C ILE A 841 1.12 31.18 -24.32
N ILE A 842 2.28 31.61 -23.85
CA ILE A 842 3.56 31.42 -24.53
C ILE A 842 4.46 30.61 -23.60
N LYS A 843 4.98 29.48 -24.09
CA LYS A 843 5.94 28.67 -23.34
C LYS A 843 7.18 28.49 -24.18
N ARG A 844 8.36 28.68 -23.59
CA ARG A 844 9.64 28.28 -24.18
C ARG A 844 10.47 27.55 -23.14
N LYS A 845 11.12 26.46 -23.54
CA LYS A 845 11.94 25.63 -22.66
C LYS A 845 13.11 25.06 -23.44
N ILE A 846 14.31 25.17 -22.87
CA ILE A 846 15.52 24.50 -23.33
C ILE A 846 15.93 23.48 -22.26
N THR A 847 16.30 22.29 -22.70
CA THR A 847 16.87 21.25 -21.87
C THR A 847 18.18 20.79 -22.49
N LYS A 848 19.24 20.73 -21.69
CA LYS A 848 20.58 20.27 -22.08
C LYS A 848 21.01 19.15 -21.14
N GLU A 849 21.03 17.93 -21.64
CA GLU A 849 21.54 16.77 -20.91
C GLU A 849 23.01 16.53 -21.30
N LYS A 850 23.88 16.38 -20.30
CA LYS A 850 25.31 16.07 -20.48
C LYS A 850 25.66 14.77 -19.78
N LYS A 851 26.54 13.97 -20.39
CA LYS A 851 27.02 12.68 -19.87
C LYS A 851 28.56 12.64 -19.81
N ALA A 852 29.10 11.76 -18.97
CA ALA A 852 30.54 11.46 -18.89
C ALA A 852 31.41 12.72 -18.69
N ILE A 853 32.38 12.97 -19.58
CA ILE A 853 33.36 14.09 -19.51
C ILE A 853 32.64 15.46 -19.53
N GLU A 854 31.51 15.56 -20.23
CA GLU A 854 30.73 16.81 -20.31
C GLU A 854 29.97 17.12 -19.00
N ALA A 855 29.76 16.11 -18.15
CA ALA A 855 29.16 16.25 -16.82
C ALA A 855 30.20 16.52 -15.71
N GLU A 856 31.49 16.62 -16.03
CA GLU A 856 32.60 16.66 -15.05
C GLU A 856 32.81 18.01 -14.33
N LYS A 857 31.88 18.96 -14.45
CA LYS A 857 32.01 20.32 -13.88
C LYS A 857 31.72 20.46 -12.37
N LEU A 858 31.48 19.36 -11.65
CA LEU A 858 31.19 19.31 -10.20
C LEU A 858 32.37 19.74 -9.31
N LYS A 859 32.70 21.03 -9.26
CA LYS A 859 33.78 21.57 -8.42
C LYS A 859 33.30 22.41 -7.24
N SER A 860 32.34 23.31 -7.42
CA SER A 860 31.87 24.25 -6.39
C SER A 860 30.59 24.95 -6.82
N TYR A 861 29.77 25.41 -5.88
CA TYR A 861 28.56 26.20 -6.15
C TYR A 861 28.85 27.44 -7.01
N ALA A 862 29.95 28.16 -6.77
CA ALA A 862 30.29 29.34 -7.56
C ALA A 862 30.50 29.02 -9.06
N LEU A 863 31.19 27.91 -9.36
CA LEU A 863 31.38 27.43 -10.73
C LEU A 863 30.09 26.90 -11.35
N ASP A 864 29.24 26.25 -10.56
CA ASP A 864 27.95 25.74 -11.02
C ASP A 864 26.99 26.89 -11.34
N LEU A 865 26.95 27.92 -10.50
CA LEU A 865 26.23 29.16 -10.75
C LEU A 865 26.80 29.92 -11.93
N ASN A 866 28.13 30.04 -12.04
CA ASN A 866 28.75 30.63 -13.21
C ASN A 866 28.38 29.84 -14.48
N SER A 867 28.31 28.50 -14.42
CA SER A 867 27.85 27.67 -15.53
C SER A 867 26.36 27.86 -15.82
N LEU A 868 25.52 28.06 -14.79
CA LEU A 868 24.10 28.36 -14.94
C LEU A 868 23.92 29.72 -15.64
N PHE A 869 24.60 30.77 -15.17
CA PHE A 869 24.54 32.11 -15.78
C PHE A 869 25.22 32.17 -17.15
N THR A 870 26.32 31.44 -17.36
CA THR A 870 26.96 31.29 -18.68
C THR A 870 26.02 30.55 -19.62
N GLY A 871 25.36 29.48 -19.16
CA GLY A 871 24.36 28.74 -19.93
C GLY A 871 23.16 29.61 -20.29
N LEU A 872 22.63 30.40 -19.34
CA LEU A 872 21.62 31.43 -19.60
C LEU A 872 22.09 32.45 -20.64
N GLY A 873 23.36 32.89 -20.54
CA GLY A 873 24.00 33.80 -21.49
C GLY A 873 24.16 33.18 -22.88
N GLU A 874 24.57 31.91 -22.99
CA GLU A 874 24.63 31.14 -24.25
C GLU A 874 23.23 30.95 -24.85
N GLN A 875 22.22 30.89 -24.00
CA GLN A 875 20.81 30.73 -24.35
C GLN A 875 20.05 32.06 -24.40
N TYR A 876 20.74 33.21 -24.44
CA TYR A 876 20.10 34.55 -24.54
C TYR A 876 19.08 34.62 -25.69
N TRP A 877 19.31 33.82 -26.73
CA TRP A 877 18.43 33.74 -27.88
C TRP A 877 17.02 33.25 -27.55
N LEU A 878 16.84 32.53 -26.43
CA LEU A 878 15.53 32.16 -25.86
C LEU A 878 14.65 33.39 -25.58
N PHE A 879 15.29 34.50 -25.17
CA PHE A 879 14.63 35.75 -24.81
C PHE A 879 14.67 36.78 -25.96
N SER A 880 15.68 36.74 -26.82
CA SER A 880 15.86 37.74 -27.89
C SER A 880 14.97 37.51 -29.13
N LYS A 881 14.51 36.27 -29.36
CA LYS A 881 13.71 35.98 -30.55
C LYS A 881 12.29 36.52 -30.37
N PRO A 882 11.78 37.32 -31.33
CA PRO A 882 10.40 37.75 -31.32
C PRO A 882 9.45 36.55 -31.16
N PHE A 883 8.33 36.75 -30.49
CA PHE A 883 7.30 35.72 -30.41
C PHE A 883 6.86 35.28 -31.81
N PHE A 884 6.52 34.00 -31.94
CA PHE A 884 6.20 33.28 -33.18
C PHE A 884 7.36 33.11 -34.17
N TYR A 885 8.38 33.96 -34.17
CA TYR A 885 9.50 33.86 -35.11
C TYR A 885 10.32 32.56 -34.90
N ASP A 886 10.49 32.13 -33.66
CA ASP A 886 11.16 30.89 -33.28
C ASP A 886 10.43 29.60 -33.76
N MET A 887 9.16 29.69 -34.17
CA MET A 887 8.47 28.58 -34.85
C MET A 887 9.12 28.26 -36.19
N PHE A 888 9.66 29.26 -36.89
CA PHE A 888 10.15 29.10 -38.26
C PHE A 888 11.66 29.24 -38.38
N ASP A 889 12.34 29.66 -37.30
CA ASP A 889 13.76 29.91 -37.32
C ASP A 889 14.55 28.61 -37.48
N GLN A 890 15.10 28.40 -38.68
CA GLN A 890 15.96 27.26 -38.99
C GLN A 890 17.32 27.37 -38.31
N ARG A 891 17.76 28.57 -37.87
CA ARG A 891 19.02 28.71 -37.13
C ARG A 891 19.00 27.98 -35.80
N ILE A 892 17.82 27.72 -35.22
CA ILE A 892 17.69 26.88 -34.00
C ILE A 892 18.24 25.48 -34.26
N ASN A 893 18.01 24.94 -35.47
CA ASN A 893 18.47 23.61 -35.84
C ASN A 893 19.99 23.50 -35.77
N SER A 894 20.72 24.51 -36.28
CA SER A 894 22.18 24.53 -36.17
C SER A 894 22.66 24.95 -34.77
N GLN A 895 21.93 25.80 -34.06
CA GLN A 895 22.27 26.27 -32.71
C GLN A 895 22.23 25.17 -31.65
N ILE A 896 21.31 24.20 -31.76
CA ILE A 896 21.20 23.10 -30.78
C ILE A 896 21.85 21.79 -31.26
N GLN A 897 22.32 21.73 -32.52
CA GLN A 897 22.97 20.52 -33.04
C GLN A 897 24.36 20.36 -32.41
N THR A 898 24.68 19.13 -32.03
CA THR A 898 25.96 18.76 -31.43
C THR A 898 26.46 17.47 -32.06
N GLU A 899 27.75 17.39 -32.39
CA GLU A 899 28.40 16.14 -32.81
C GLU A 899 28.82 15.28 -31.61
N ASN A 900 28.80 15.87 -30.41
CA ASN A 900 29.16 15.19 -29.17
C ASN A 900 28.03 14.25 -28.73
N LYS A 901 28.29 12.94 -28.77
CA LYS A 901 27.37 11.88 -28.32
C LYS A 901 26.99 11.96 -26.84
N ASN A 902 27.79 12.68 -26.05
CA ASN A 902 27.55 12.89 -24.62
C ASN A 902 26.71 14.13 -24.32
N LEU A 903 26.27 14.88 -25.33
CA LEU A 903 25.39 16.04 -25.19
C LEU A 903 24.08 15.81 -25.92
N PHE A 904 22.96 16.15 -25.28
CA PHE A 904 21.63 16.15 -25.88
C PHE A 904 20.93 17.47 -25.56
N TYR A 905 20.47 18.16 -26.61
CA TYR A 905 19.73 19.40 -26.50
C TYR A 905 18.31 19.22 -27.01
N SER A 906 17.36 19.83 -26.31
CA SER A 906 15.96 19.90 -26.69
C SER A 906 15.47 21.34 -26.50
N PHE A 907 14.90 21.91 -27.55
CA PHE A 907 14.19 23.20 -27.50
C PHE A 907 12.71 22.96 -27.76
N PHE A 908 11.87 23.43 -26.86
CA PHE A 908 10.42 23.38 -26.97
C PHE A 908 9.86 24.81 -26.91
N ASN A 909 9.01 25.16 -27.87
CA ASN A 909 8.21 26.37 -27.82
C ASN A 909 6.75 26.06 -28.14
N SER A 910 5.83 26.76 -27.48
CA SER A 910 4.39 26.62 -27.68
C SER A 910 3.70 27.97 -27.57
N TYR A 911 2.81 28.22 -28.53
CA TYR A 911 1.92 29.37 -28.58
C TYR A 911 0.49 28.86 -28.50
N GLY A 912 -0.06 28.95 -27.29
CA GLY A 912 -1.43 28.59 -26.97
C GLY A 912 -2.36 29.80 -27.00
N PHE A 913 -3.61 29.54 -27.30
CA PHE A 913 -4.71 30.48 -27.17
C PHE A 913 -5.90 29.71 -26.60
N SER A 914 -6.40 30.15 -25.45
CA SER A 914 -7.61 29.60 -24.83
C SER A 914 -8.68 30.67 -24.83
N VAL A 915 -9.92 30.28 -25.15
CA VAL A 915 -11.13 31.09 -25.05
C VAL A 915 -12.15 30.27 -24.28
N SER A 916 -12.75 30.84 -23.25
CA SER A 916 -13.88 30.25 -22.55
C SER A 916 -14.99 31.27 -22.35
N ARG A 917 -16.21 30.81 -22.13
CA ARG A 917 -17.36 31.67 -21.84
C ARG A 917 -18.32 31.03 -20.87
N LEU A 918 -19.18 31.85 -20.25
CA LEU A 918 -20.30 31.32 -19.47
C LEU A 918 -21.37 30.71 -20.39
N ILE A 919 -22.09 29.70 -19.88
CA ILE A 919 -23.27 29.11 -20.54
C ILE A 919 -24.33 30.21 -20.70
N SER A 920 -24.94 30.28 -21.88
CA SER A 920 -25.89 31.35 -22.19
C SER A 920 -27.35 30.94 -22.06
N GLY A 921 -27.65 29.63 -22.09
CA GLY A 921 -29.02 29.10 -22.11
C GLY A 921 -29.76 29.45 -23.41
N SER A 922 -29.04 29.69 -24.51
CA SER A 922 -29.61 30.10 -25.80
C SER A 922 -29.12 29.21 -26.94
N ILE A 923 -29.72 29.32 -28.13
CA ILE A 923 -29.30 28.55 -29.32
C ILE A 923 -27.80 28.71 -29.66
N LYS A 924 -27.17 29.81 -29.23
CA LYS A 924 -25.71 30.02 -29.40
C LYS A 924 -24.89 28.88 -28.80
N ASP A 925 -25.39 28.22 -27.75
CA ASP A 925 -24.71 27.09 -27.10
C ASP A 925 -24.57 25.85 -28.00
N LEU A 926 -25.36 25.76 -29.09
CA LEU A 926 -25.27 24.67 -30.08
C LEU A 926 -24.13 24.83 -31.11
N TYR A 927 -23.63 26.04 -31.34
CA TYR A 927 -22.62 26.25 -32.40
C TYR A 927 -21.44 27.10 -31.93
N VAL A 928 -21.52 27.73 -30.76
CA VAL A 928 -20.40 28.43 -30.12
C VAL A 928 -19.88 27.59 -28.96
N PRO A 929 -18.60 27.16 -28.97
CA PRO A 929 -18.05 26.37 -27.87
C PRO A 929 -18.07 27.15 -26.55
N ILE A 930 -18.22 26.44 -25.43
CA ILE A 930 -18.00 26.97 -24.08
C ILE A 930 -16.51 27.14 -23.80
N GLU A 931 -15.68 26.30 -24.42
CA GLU A 931 -14.23 26.34 -24.33
C GLU A 931 -13.63 25.99 -25.69
N PHE A 932 -12.75 26.85 -26.18
CA PHE A 932 -11.92 26.64 -27.35
C PHE A 932 -10.47 26.80 -26.93
N GLY A 933 -9.65 25.77 -27.15
CA GLY A 933 -8.20 25.84 -26.99
C GLY A 933 -7.53 25.55 -28.32
N SER A 934 -6.48 26.29 -28.64
CA SER A 934 -5.58 25.93 -29.73
C SER A 934 -4.15 26.14 -29.28
N SER A 935 -3.24 25.26 -29.69
CA SER A 935 -1.82 25.47 -29.49
C SER A 935 -1.04 25.09 -30.74
N LEU A 936 -0.06 25.92 -31.08
CA LEU A 936 0.96 25.63 -32.07
C LEU A 936 2.27 25.43 -31.30
N SER A 937 2.88 24.26 -31.42
CA SER A 937 4.14 23.94 -30.76
C SER A 937 5.21 23.49 -31.75
N ARG A 938 6.47 23.66 -31.36
CA ARG A 938 7.61 23.09 -32.06
C ARG A 938 8.58 22.52 -31.03
N LEU A 939 9.03 21.31 -31.30
CA LEU A 939 10.05 20.58 -30.55
C LEU A 939 11.22 20.33 -31.50
N VAL A 940 12.39 20.82 -31.13
CA VAL A 940 13.64 20.61 -31.87
C VAL A 940 14.58 19.83 -30.97
N GLN A 941 15.04 18.67 -31.42
CA GLN A 941 15.96 17.81 -30.67
C GLN A 941 17.24 17.57 -31.46
N SER A 942 18.39 17.66 -30.78
CA SER A 942 19.69 17.35 -31.37
C SER A 942 19.83 15.86 -31.67
N SER A 943 20.42 15.49 -32.81
CA SER A 943 20.71 14.09 -33.14
C SER A 943 22.06 13.63 -32.59
N GLN A 944 22.09 12.49 -31.87
CA GLN A 944 23.33 11.86 -31.36
C GLN A 944 24.17 11.15 -32.45
N THR A 945 23.68 11.05 -33.68
CA THR A 945 24.30 10.27 -34.77
C THR A 945 24.85 11.12 -35.92
N GLY A 946 24.93 12.45 -35.75
CA GLY A 946 25.38 13.36 -36.81
C GLY A 946 24.37 13.57 -37.96
N LYS A 947 23.14 13.06 -37.81
CA LYS A 947 22.01 13.35 -38.72
C LYS A 947 21.41 14.73 -38.42
N SER A 948 20.58 15.26 -39.33
CA SER A 948 19.82 16.49 -39.09
C SER A 948 18.99 16.43 -37.79
N PRO A 949 18.80 17.56 -37.08
CA PRO A 949 18.00 17.59 -35.86
C PRO A 949 16.55 17.22 -36.13
N VAL A 950 15.93 16.54 -35.16
CA VAL A 950 14.52 16.13 -35.24
C VAL A 950 13.66 17.36 -34.94
N ASN A 951 12.92 17.82 -35.94
CA ASN A 951 11.92 18.89 -35.80
C ASN A 951 10.53 18.28 -35.82
N ILE A 952 9.77 18.46 -34.74
CA ILE A 952 8.38 18.05 -34.62
C ILE A 952 7.54 19.29 -34.33
N TYR A 953 6.60 19.59 -35.21
CA TYR A 953 5.60 20.62 -35.03
C TYR A 953 4.32 19.99 -34.50
N GLY A 954 3.70 20.61 -33.50
CA GLY A 954 2.44 20.21 -32.93
C GLY A 954 1.33 21.23 -33.23
N LEU A 955 0.15 20.76 -33.59
CA LEU A 955 -1.08 21.55 -33.63
C LEU A 955 -2.13 20.84 -32.79
N ASP A 956 -2.53 21.44 -31.67
CA ASP A 956 -3.59 20.91 -30.83
C ASP A 956 -4.81 21.82 -30.88
N PHE A 957 -6.00 21.24 -30.90
CA PHE A 957 -7.27 21.93 -30.79
C PHE A 957 -8.18 21.23 -29.78
N LEU A 958 -8.85 22.03 -28.97
CA LEU A 958 -9.85 21.61 -28.00
C LEU A 958 -11.14 22.39 -28.27
N PHE A 959 -12.24 21.68 -28.48
CA PHE A 959 -13.56 22.29 -28.54
C PHE A 959 -14.48 21.61 -27.55
N LYS A 960 -15.08 22.38 -26.66
CA LYS A 960 -16.10 21.92 -25.73
C LYS A 960 -17.38 22.67 -26.01
N TYR A 961 -18.48 21.96 -26.17
CA TYR A 961 -19.82 22.51 -26.32
C TYR A 961 -20.71 21.92 -25.22
N THR A 962 -21.52 22.77 -24.60
CA THR A 962 -22.56 22.37 -23.66
C THR A 962 -23.76 23.25 -23.94
N ALA A 963 -24.87 22.62 -24.31
CA ALA A 963 -26.15 23.29 -24.55
C ALA A 963 -27.20 22.66 -23.63
N LEU A 964 -27.90 23.52 -22.89
CA LEU A 964 -28.94 23.13 -21.95
C LEU A 964 -30.27 23.69 -22.44
N ASN A 965 -31.31 22.85 -22.40
CA ASN A 965 -32.71 23.22 -22.58
C ASN A 965 -32.98 23.97 -23.89
N ILE A 966 -32.63 23.35 -25.01
CA ILE A 966 -32.74 23.86 -26.38
C ILE A 966 -34.10 23.56 -27.01
N SER A 967 -34.55 22.31 -27.02
CA SER A 967 -35.66 21.88 -27.89
C SER A 967 -36.84 21.17 -27.21
N GLY A 968 -36.78 21.00 -25.88
CA GLY A 968 -37.87 20.44 -25.08
C GLY A 968 -39.00 21.42 -24.77
N LYS A 969 -40.04 20.95 -24.07
CA LYS A 969 -41.22 21.74 -23.68
C LYS A 969 -40.90 23.04 -22.93
N TYR A 970 -39.88 23.01 -22.07
CA TYR A 970 -39.41 24.20 -21.34
C TYR A 970 -38.17 24.82 -22.00
N GLY A 971 -37.77 24.32 -23.16
CA GLY A 971 -36.60 24.73 -23.91
C GLY A 971 -36.75 26.07 -24.60
N HIS A 972 -35.65 26.55 -25.16
CA HIS A 972 -35.63 27.76 -25.97
C HIS A 972 -36.59 27.67 -27.17
N PHE A 973 -36.68 26.49 -27.79
CA PHE A 973 -37.68 26.13 -28.80
C PHE A 973 -38.58 25.02 -28.26
N ASP A 974 -39.90 25.25 -28.24
CA ASP A 974 -40.90 24.20 -27.97
C ASP A 974 -41.18 23.37 -29.23
N TRP A 975 -40.12 22.81 -29.85
CA TRP A 975 -40.25 21.95 -31.04
C TRP A 975 -40.79 20.58 -30.69
N PHE A 976 -40.42 20.07 -29.51
CA PHE A 976 -40.77 18.74 -29.06
C PHE A 976 -41.49 18.80 -27.72
N LYS A 977 -42.80 18.53 -27.75
CA LYS A 977 -43.65 18.48 -26.55
C LYS A 977 -43.57 17.15 -25.79
N PHE A 978 -42.83 16.18 -26.32
CA PHE A 978 -42.77 14.83 -25.77
C PHE A 978 -41.75 14.67 -24.64
N TYR A 979 -40.95 15.69 -24.32
CA TYR A 979 -40.03 15.74 -23.17
C TYR A 979 -39.89 17.18 -22.64
N ASP A 980 -39.42 17.33 -21.40
CA ASP A 980 -39.37 18.60 -20.66
C ASP A 980 -38.13 19.44 -20.98
N GLN A 981 -36.93 18.86 -20.86
CA GLN A 981 -35.63 19.53 -21.05
C GLN A 981 -34.65 18.62 -21.79
N ASP A 982 -33.65 19.18 -22.48
CA ASP A 982 -32.56 18.45 -23.13
C ASP A 982 -31.18 18.97 -22.70
N GLU A 983 -30.16 18.11 -22.81
CA GLU A 983 -28.76 18.46 -22.58
C GLU A 983 -27.89 17.84 -23.67
N LEU A 984 -27.11 18.66 -24.35
CA LEU A 984 -26.15 18.23 -25.37
C LEU A 984 -24.74 18.66 -24.97
N ASN A 985 -23.88 17.68 -24.69
CA ASN A 985 -22.45 17.90 -24.49
C ASN A 985 -21.65 17.30 -25.64
N ARG A 986 -20.65 18.05 -26.13
CA ARG A 986 -19.72 17.59 -27.16
C ARG A 986 -18.32 18.05 -26.83
N LEU A 987 -17.37 17.14 -26.88
CA LEU A 987 -15.96 17.39 -26.69
C LEU A 987 -15.22 16.90 -27.92
N TYR A 988 -14.36 17.73 -28.48
CA TYR A 988 -13.47 17.36 -29.58
C TYR A 988 -12.05 17.75 -29.22
N LYS A 989 -11.13 16.80 -29.32
CA LYS A 989 -9.69 17.01 -29.16
C LYS A 989 -9.00 16.56 -30.43
N PHE A 990 -8.31 17.47 -31.09
CA PHE A 990 -7.49 17.19 -32.26
C PHE A 990 -6.03 17.43 -31.88
N GLY A 991 -5.14 16.54 -32.26
CA GLY A 991 -3.70 16.69 -32.11
C GLY A 991 -3.01 16.23 -33.38
N PHE A 992 -2.20 17.10 -33.98
CA PHE A 992 -1.35 16.77 -35.10
C PHE A 992 0.10 16.97 -34.66
N SER A 993 0.96 15.99 -34.91
CA SER A 993 2.40 16.12 -34.70
C SER A 993 3.12 15.73 -35.99
N PHE A 994 3.94 16.61 -36.56
CA PHE A 994 4.54 16.35 -37.87
C PHE A 994 5.98 16.86 -37.94
N GLY A 995 6.82 16.13 -38.67
CA GLY A 995 8.24 16.38 -38.82
C GLY A 995 8.78 15.78 -40.11
N LYS A 996 10.10 15.87 -40.32
CA LYS A 996 10.74 15.18 -41.44
C LYS A 996 10.54 13.67 -41.25
N ASP A 997 9.86 13.04 -42.21
CA ASP A 997 9.54 11.61 -42.21
C ASP A 997 8.70 11.13 -41.00
N PHE A 998 7.99 12.04 -40.32
CA PHE A 998 7.14 11.73 -39.17
C PHE A 998 5.81 12.47 -39.27
N PHE A 999 4.69 11.77 -39.06
CA PHE A 999 3.39 12.39 -38.86
C PHE A 999 2.58 11.55 -37.87
N LYS A 1000 1.87 12.19 -36.96
CA LYS A 1000 0.95 11.58 -36.02
C LYS A 1000 -0.31 12.42 -35.95
N PHE A 1001 -1.45 11.76 -36.02
CA PHE A 1001 -2.77 12.34 -35.82
C PHE A 1001 -3.44 11.65 -34.65
N ASN A 1002 -4.08 12.45 -33.80
CA ASN A 1002 -4.91 12.01 -32.70
C ASN A 1002 -6.22 12.79 -32.75
N PHE A 1003 -7.33 12.07 -32.76
CA PHE A 1003 -8.65 12.63 -32.62
C PHE A 1003 -9.45 11.87 -31.57
N ASN A 1004 -9.95 12.60 -30.60
CA ASN A 1004 -10.81 12.07 -29.55
C ASN A 1004 -12.07 12.94 -29.49
N SER A 1005 -13.25 12.33 -29.64
CA SER A 1005 -14.52 13.00 -29.46
C SER A 1005 -15.45 12.26 -28.52
N ILE A 1006 -16.14 13.02 -27.68
CA ILE A 1006 -17.15 12.52 -26.75
C ILE A 1006 -18.43 13.32 -26.97
N HIS A 1007 -19.53 12.64 -27.23
CA HIS A 1007 -20.85 13.22 -27.41
C HIS A 1007 -21.82 12.62 -26.40
N SER A 1008 -22.64 13.44 -25.75
CA SER A 1008 -23.76 12.98 -24.94
C SER A 1008 -24.98 13.85 -25.20
N LEU A 1009 -26.09 13.23 -25.54
CA LEU A 1009 -27.39 13.87 -25.73
C LEU A 1009 -28.39 13.24 -24.77
N TYR A 1010 -28.95 14.02 -23.85
CA TYR A 1010 -29.97 13.58 -22.91
C TYR A 1010 -31.27 14.34 -23.15
N PHE A 1011 -32.39 13.61 -23.13
CA PHE A 1011 -33.75 14.13 -23.14
C PHE A 1011 -34.40 13.80 -21.81
N PHE A 1012 -34.79 14.78 -21.04
CA PHE A 1012 -35.42 14.65 -19.73
C PHE A 1012 -36.93 14.80 -19.85
N PHE A 1013 -37.69 13.80 -19.39
CA PHE A 1013 -39.16 13.82 -19.32
C PHE A 1013 -39.69 14.33 -17.97
N SER A 1014 -38.79 14.40 -16.99
CA SER A 1014 -38.96 14.99 -15.65
C SER A 1014 -37.56 15.17 -15.06
N LEU A 1015 -37.42 15.74 -13.86
CA LEU A 1015 -36.13 15.83 -13.16
C LEU A 1015 -35.35 14.50 -13.06
N ASN A 1016 -36.04 13.36 -13.14
CA ASN A 1016 -35.43 12.04 -12.91
C ASN A 1016 -35.58 11.04 -14.06
N ASN A 1017 -36.38 11.34 -15.09
CA ASN A 1017 -36.62 10.43 -16.22
C ASN A 1017 -35.85 10.94 -17.42
N LYS A 1018 -34.98 10.11 -18.02
CA LYS A 1018 -34.16 10.53 -19.16
C LYS A 1018 -33.95 9.45 -20.21
N LEU A 1019 -33.88 9.86 -21.46
CA LEU A 1019 -33.34 9.08 -22.58
C LEU A 1019 -31.99 9.69 -22.98
N GLY A 1020 -30.95 8.88 -23.08
CA GLY A 1020 -29.59 9.30 -23.36
C GLY A 1020 -29.00 8.58 -24.57
N ILE A 1021 -28.22 9.31 -25.37
CA ILE A 1021 -27.39 8.77 -26.44
C ILE A 1021 -25.98 9.29 -26.21
N GLU A 1022 -25.02 8.37 -26.07
CA GLU A 1022 -23.61 8.69 -25.90
C GLU A 1022 -22.79 8.08 -27.03
N ASN A 1023 -21.78 8.80 -27.50
CA ASN A 1023 -20.79 8.31 -28.46
C ASN A 1023 -19.39 8.73 -27.99
N GLU A 1024 -18.48 7.77 -27.92
CA GLU A 1024 -17.05 7.96 -27.64
C GLU A 1024 -16.27 7.46 -28.85
N PHE A 1025 -15.49 8.34 -29.48
CA PHE A 1025 -14.68 8.04 -30.65
C PHE A 1025 -13.23 8.41 -30.38
N LEU A 1026 -12.32 7.48 -30.65
CA LEU A 1026 -10.88 7.65 -30.55
C LEU A 1026 -10.24 7.13 -31.84
N TYR A 1027 -9.38 7.94 -32.44
CA TYR A 1027 -8.60 7.56 -33.59
C TYR A 1027 -7.19 8.15 -33.49
N THR A 1028 -6.19 7.27 -33.45
CA THR A 1028 -4.78 7.62 -33.49
C THR A 1028 -4.13 6.92 -34.67
N ALA A 1029 -3.35 7.66 -35.44
CA ALA A 1029 -2.63 7.12 -36.57
C ALA A 1029 -1.27 7.80 -36.72
N SER A 1030 -0.26 7.03 -37.12
CA SER A 1030 1.10 7.53 -37.31
C SER A 1030 1.73 7.04 -38.60
N LYS A 1031 2.68 7.82 -39.08
CA LYS A 1031 3.54 7.54 -40.22
C LYS A 1031 4.98 7.82 -39.77
N ILE A 1032 5.84 6.82 -39.90
CA ILE A 1032 7.27 6.89 -39.60
C ILE A 1032 8.02 6.47 -40.88
N ASP A 1033 9.03 7.23 -41.28
CA ASP A 1033 9.80 7.02 -42.51
C ASP A 1033 8.93 7.05 -43.80
N MET A 1034 9.39 6.38 -44.87
CA MET A 1034 8.64 6.22 -46.12
C MET A 1034 7.49 5.20 -46.02
N GLN A 1035 7.09 4.78 -44.81
CA GLN A 1035 6.02 3.81 -44.63
C GLN A 1035 4.65 4.43 -44.93
N LYS A 1036 3.65 3.56 -45.20
CA LYS A 1036 2.26 3.99 -45.34
C LYS A 1036 1.74 4.50 -43.98
N PHE A 1037 0.69 5.31 -44.02
CA PHE A 1037 -0.01 5.75 -42.82
C PHE A 1037 -0.62 4.52 -42.12
N LEU A 1038 -0.27 4.30 -40.85
CA LEU A 1038 -0.76 3.17 -40.07
C LEU A 1038 -1.70 3.70 -38.97
N THR A 1039 -2.89 3.11 -38.88
CA THR A 1039 -3.75 3.30 -37.71
C THR A 1039 -3.07 2.64 -36.52
N ASP A 1040 -2.77 3.43 -35.48
CA ASP A 1040 -2.23 2.92 -34.22
C ASP A 1040 -3.39 2.38 -33.36
N GLU A 1041 -4.49 3.12 -33.29
CA GLU A 1041 -5.68 2.77 -32.53
C GLU A 1041 -6.93 3.41 -33.15
N TRP A 1042 -8.01 2.65 -33.26
CA TRP A 1042 -9.35 3.12 -33.56
C TRP A 1042 -10.31 2.49 -32.57
N LYS A 1043 -11.21 3.29 -31.99
CA LYS A 1043 -12.24 2.84 -31.07
C LYS A 1043 -13.48 3.72 -31.23
N GLU A 1044 -14.63 3.10 -31.35
CA GLU A 1044 -15.92 3.78 -31.36
C GLU A 1044 -16.93 3.04 -30.49
N LYS A 1045 -17.52 3.74 -29.53
CA LYS A 1045 -18.50 3.20 -28.60
C LYS A 1045 -19.76 4.04 -28.61
N PHE A 1046 -20.89 3.40 -28.91
CA PHE A 1046 -22.22 3.97 -28.81
C PHE A 1046 -22.91 3.42 -27.56
N SER A 1047 -23.58 4.27 -26.79
CA SER A 1047 -24.45 3.84 -25.70
C SER A 1047 -25.83 4.50 -25.81
N PHE A 1048 -26.88 3.71 -25.67
CA PHE A 1048 -28.26 4.16 -25.49
C PHE A 1048 -28.65 3.91 -24.04
N ILE A 1049 -29.14 4.95 -23.36
CA ILE A 1049 -29.51 4.93 -21.95
C ILE A 1049 -30.98 5.29 -21.85
N PHE A 1050 -31.77 4.52 -21.10
CA PHE A 1050 -33.13 4.87 -20.75
C PHE A 1050 -33.29 4.74 -19.24
N SER A 1051 -33.58 5.86 -18.59
CA SER A 1051 -33.79 5.92 -17.14
C SER A 1051 -35.20 6.43 -16.85
N TYR A 1052 -35.92 5.73 -15.99
CA TYR A 1052 -37.30 6.02 -15.66
C TYR A 1052 -37.53 5.81 -14.16
N LYS A 1053 -38.07 6.82 -13.49
CA LYS A 1053 -38.44 6.83 -12.08
C LYS A 1053 -39.96 6.83 -11.97
N GLY A 1054 -40.53 5.65 -11.71
CA GLY A 1054 -41.97 5.39 -11.69
C GLY A 1054 -42.32 3.97 -12.16
N GLY A 1055 -43.60 3.61 -12.14
CA GLY A 1055 -44.09 2.26 -12.51
C GLY A 1055 -43.87 1.20 -11.42
N SER A 1056 -44.45 0.01 -11.58
CA SER A 1056 -44.26 -1.13 -10.67
C SER A 1056 -43.03 -1.93 -11.09
N SER A 1057 -41.96 -1.83 -10.30
CA SER A 1057 -40.82 -2.74 -10.43
C SER A 1057 -41.19 -4.14 -9.88
N LEU A 1058 -40.42 -5.16 -10.25
CA LEU A 1058 -40.60 -6.49 -9.65
C LEU A 1058 -40.41 -6.46 -8.11
N PRO A 1059 -39.38 -5.77 -7.54
CA PRO A 1059 -39.27 -5.62 -6.10
C PRO A 1059 -40.49 -4.96 -5.45
N ARG A 1060 -41.08 -3.94 -6.07
CA ARG A 1060 -42.27 -3.28 -5.56
C ARG A 1060 -43.48 -4.20 -5.46
N LEU A 1061 -43.78 -4.95 -6.52
CA LEU A 1061 -44.91 -5.89 -6.52
C LEU A 1061 -44.80 -6.92 -5.39
N ILE A 1062 -43.58 -7.39 -5.13
CA ILE A 1062 -43.28 -8.29 -4.02
C ILE A 1062 -43.55 -7.57 -2.69
N ILE A 1063 -42.99 -6.38 -2.47
CA ILE A 1063 -43.10 -5.63 -1.20
C ILE A 1063 -44.53 -5.19 -0.88
N GLU A 1064 -45.28 -4.71 -1.89
CA GLU A 1064 -46.69 -4.29 -1.72
C GLU A 1064 -47.61 -5.44 -1.29
N THR A 1065 -47.21 -6.70 -1.52
CA THR A 1065 -47.97 -7.87 -1.06
C THR A 1065 -48.01 -7.99 0.46
N PHE A 1066 -47.02 -7.42 1.18
CA PHE A 1066 -46.89 -7.55 2.63
C PHE A 1066 -46.61 -6.23 3.37
N SER A 1067 -46.53 -5.09 2.69
CA SER A 1067 -46.19 -3.79 3.31
C SER A 1067 -46.91 -2.61 2.64
N LYS A 1068 -47.20 -1.58 3.44
CA LYS A 1068 -47.77 -0.29 3.00
C LYS A 1068 -46.75 0.87 3.07
N ILE A 1069 -45.47 0.56 3.24
CA ILE A 1069 -44.39 1.58 3.33
C ILE A 1069 -44.29 2.35 2.00
N PRO A 1070 -44.03 3.67 2.00
CA PRO A 1070 -43.81 4.43 0.78
C PRO A 1070 -42.66 3.84 -0.06
N LEU A 1071 -42.93 3.53 -1.33
CA LEU A 1071 -41.95 2.98 -2.27
C LEU A 1071 -41.65 3.97 -3.40
N SER A 1072 -40.39 4.05 -3.81
CA SER A 1072 -39.96 4.82 -4.97
C SER A 1072 -39.12 3.96 -5.90
N ASP A 1073 -39.62 3.73 -7.10
CA ASP A 1073 -38.98 2.90 -8.11
C ASP A 1073 -38.14 3.71 -9.09
N SER A 1074 -37.06 3.10 -9.56
CA SER A 1074 -36.25 3.57 -10.67
C SER A 1074 -35.81 2.39 -11.52
N ARG A 1075 -35.70 2.63 -12.82
CA ARG A 1075 -35.27 1.66 -13.81
C ARG A 1075 -34.25 2.34 -14.72
N GLU A 1076 -33.18 1.64 -15.04
CA GLU A 1076 -32.18 2.06 -16.01
C GLU A 1076 -31.88 0.90 -16.97
N GLU A 1077 -31.96 1.18 -18.26
CA GLU A 1077 -31.50 0.32 -19.32
C GLU A 1077 -30.31 0.99 -20.00
N ARG A 1078 -29.24 0.25 -20.24
CA ARG A 1078 -28.09 0.72 -21.00
C ARG A 1078 -27.69 -0.33 -22.03
N LEU A 1079 -27.85 0.01 -23.30
CA LEU A 1079 -27.33 -0.75 -24.42
C LEU A 1079 -26.05 -0.08 -24.89
N SER A 1080 -24.94 -0.81 -25.05
CA SER A 1080 -23.72 -0.27 -25.65
C SER A 1080 -23.14 -1.20 -26.71
N VAL A 1081 -22.61 -0.61 -27.76
CA VAL A 1081 -21.90 -1.29 -28.83
C VAL A 1081 -20.57 -0.58 -29.02
N GLU A 1082 -19.49 -1.33 -28.94
CA GLU A 1082 -18.12 -0.85 -29.11
C GLU A 1082 -17.43 -1.61 -30.24
N PHE A 1083 -16.74 -0.88 -31.10
CA PHE A 1083 -15.85 -1.42 -32.12
C PHE A 1083 -14.45 -0.87 -31.89
N SER A 1084 -13.41 -1.71 -32.00
CA SER A 1084 -12.03 -1.25 -31.83
C SER A 1084 -11.02 -2.04 -32.66
N GLN A 1085 -9.88 -1.41 -32.96
CA GLN A 1085 -8.75 -2.00 -33.66
C GLN A 1085 -7.45 -1.32 -33.20
N ASN A 1086 -6.37 -2.08 -32.99
CA ASN A 1086 -5.07 -1.55 -32.55
C ASN A 1086 -3.94 -2.16 -33.39
N LYS A 1087 -2.81 -1.47 -33.53
CA LYS A 1087 -1.59 -1.95 -34.21
C LYS A 1087 -1.13 -3.36 -33.81
N ASN A 1088 -1.31 -3.73 -32.54
CA ASN A 1088 -0.94 -5.07 -32.03
C ASN A 1088 -2.01 -6.13 -32.31
N LEU A 1089 -3.22 -5.73 -32.71
CA LEU A 1089 -4.39 -6.58 -32.95
C LEU A 1089 -5.01 -6.21 -34.30
N GLN A 1090 -4.50 -6.82 -35.38
CA GLN A 1090 -4.92 -6.50 -36.76
C GLN A 1090 -6.41 -6.77 -37.05
N LYS A 1091 -7.12 -7.51 -36.19
CA LYS A 1091 -8.54 -7.86 -36.35
C LYS A 1091 -9.44 -6.78 -35.75
N LEU A 1092 -10.61 -6.60 -36.34
CA LEU A 1092 -11.69 -5.77 -35.79
C LEU A 1092 -12.25 -6.46 -34.55
N ASN A 1093 -12.13 -5.80 -33.40
CA ASN A 1093 -12.79 -6.22 -32.18
C ASN A 1093 -14.17 -5.56 -32.06
N TYR A 1094 -15.15 -6.30 -31.56
CA TYR A 1094 -16.48 -5.80 -31.27
C TYR A 1094 -16.93 -6.26 -29.89
N LYS A 1095 -17.64 -5.38 -29.17
CA LYS A 1095 -18.21 -5.64 -27.86
C LYS A 1095 -19.63 -5.09 -27.80
N PHE A 1096 -20.56 -5.96 -27.44
CA PHE A 1096 -21.96 -5.65 -27.19
C PHE A 1096 -22.21 -5.77 -25.69
N SER A 1097 -22.89 -4.81 -25.08
CA SER A 1097 -23.31 -4.91 -23.68
C SER A 1097 -24.73 -4.41 -23.50
N PHE A 1098 -25.58 -5.17 -22.84
CA PHE A 1098 -26.90 -4.75 -22.39
C PHE A 1098 -26.97 -4.85 -20.88
N LYS A 1099 -27.29 -3.74 -20.21
CA LYS A 1099 -27.42 -3.66 -18.75
C LYS A 1099 -28.82 -3.21 -18.39
N HIS A 1100 -29.50 -4.04 -17.61
CA HIS A 1100 -30.77 -3.81 -16.97
C HIS A 1100 -30.56 -3.55 -15.47
N LEU A 1101 -31.17 -2.51 -14.93
CA LEU A 1101 -31.21 -2.22 -13.51
C LEU A 1101 -32.61 -1.75 -13.12
N GLN A 1102 -33.21 -2.41 -12.14
CA GLN A 1102 -34.38 -1.91 -11.40
C GLN A 1102 -33.96 -1.67 -9.96
N SER A 1103 -34.39 -0.57 -9.36
CA SER A 1103 -34.18 -0.26 -7.96
C SER A 1103 -35.48 0.25 -7.33
N THR A 1104 -35.84 -0.28 -6.18
CA THR A 1104 -36.98 0.15 -5.37
C THR A 1104 -36.48 0.61 -4.01
N LYS A 1105 -36.61 1.91 -3.75
CA LYS A 1105 -36.37 2.47 -2.42
C LYS A 1105 -37.58 2.23 -1.53
N ILE A 1106 -37.33 1.80 -0.30
CA ILE A 1106 -38.29 1.50 0.75
C ILE A 1106 -38.14 2.58 1.83
N GLY A 1107 -39.01 3.58 1.83
CA GLY A 1107 -38.86 4.77 2.68
C GLY A 1107 -37.54 5.52 2.43
N SER A 1108 -36.93 6.03 3.49
CA SER A 1108 -35.61 6.70 3.47
C SER A 1108 -34.43 5.76 3.74
N HIS A 1109 -34.69 4.51 4.11
CA HIS A 1109 -33.73 3.64 4.78
C HIS A 1109 -33.51 2.28 4.08
N GLY A 1110 -34.32 1.89 3.10
CA GLY A 1110 -34.13 0.63 2.38
C GLY A 1110 -34.05 0.80 0.86
N GLU A 1111 -33.36 -0.11 0.19
CA GLU A 1111 -33.29 -0.19 -1.27
C GLU A 1111 -33.13 -1.65 -1.74
N ILE A 1112 -33.97 -2.12 -2.66
CA ILE A 1112 -33.80 -3.42 -3.32
C ILE A 1112 -33.53 -3.18 -4.80
N LYS A 1113 -32.48 -3.81 -5.34
CA LYS A 1113 -32.10 -3.74 -6.74
C LYS A 1113 -32.17 -5.11 -7.39
N ILE A 1114 -32.62 -5.15 -8.63
CA ILE A 1114 -32.49 -6.29 -9.52
C ILE A 1114 -31.72 -5.82 -10.73
N PHE A 1115 -30.70 -6.56 -11.14
CA PHE A 1115 -29.89 -6.20 -12.29
C PHE A 1115 -29.55 -7.41 -13.13
N ALA A 1116 -29.35 -7.17 -14.42
CA ALA A 1116 -28.86 -8.15 -15.37
C ALA A 1116 -27.97 -7.44 -16.38
N GLU A 1117 -26.79 -7.99 -16.64
CA GLU A 1117 -25.81 -7.49 -17.59
C GLU A 1117 -25.38 -8.64 -18.50
N LEU A 1118 -25.61 -8.45 -19.80
CA LEU A 1118 -25.19 -9.35 -20.86
C LEU A 1118 -24.08 -8.66 -21.64
N GLU A 1119 -22.88 -9.20 -21.62
CA GLU A 1119 -21.73 -8.66 -22.35
C GLU A 1119 -21.17 -9.71 -23.30
N GLY A 1120 -21.14 -9.42 -24.60
CA GLY A 1120 -20.54 -10.25 -25.63
C GLY A 1120 -19.36 -9.53 -26.29
N ALA A 1121 -18.17 -10.13 -26.34
CA ALA A 1121 -16.99 -9.52 -26.93
C ALA A 1121 -16.18 -10.51 -27.77
N SER A 1122 -15.61 -10.05 -28.89
CA SER A 1122 -14.60 -10.80 -29.63
C SER A 1122 -13.28 -10.87 -28.86
N THR A 1123 -12.58 -11.99 -28.93
CA THR A 1123 -11.29 -12.20 -28.25
C THR A 1123 -10.11 -12.18 -29.23
N THR A 1124 -8.89 -12.17 -28.70
CA THR A 1124 -7.66 -12.31 -29.49
C THR A 1124 -7.48 -13.70 -30.12
N SER A 1125 -8.20 -14.72 -29.64
CA SER A 1125 -8.08 -16.13 -30.02
C SER A 1125 -9.11 -16.60 -31.06
N ASN A 1126 -9.73 -15.69 -31.82
CA ASN A 1126 -10.84 -16.02 -32.74
C ASN A 1126 -12.04 -16.70 -32.03
N SER A 1127 -12.39 -16.23 -30.84
CA SER A 1127 -13.59 -16.64 -30.13
C SER A 1127 -14.50 -15.45 -29.79
N PHE A 1128 -15.75 -15.75 -29.46
CA PHE A 1128 -16.72 -14.81 -28.91
C PHE A 1128 -16.98 -15.16 -27.45
N LEU A 1129 -16.65 -14.24 -26.55
CA LEU A 1129 -16.86 -14.36 -25.11
C LEU A 1129 -18.20 -13.72 -24.73
N LEU A 1130 -19.11 -14.53 -24.19
CA LEU A 1130 -20.38 -14.09 -23.61
C LEU A 1130 -20.31 -14.20 -22.08
N ASN A 1131 -20.40 -13.06 -21.42
CA ASN A 1131 -20.54 -12.94 -19.99
C ASN A 1131 -22.00 -12.57 -19.65
N ILE A 1132 -22.60 -13.32 -18.74
CA ILE A 1132 -23.93 -13.03 -18.20
C ILE A 1132 -23.79 -12.87 -16.70
N ASN A 1133 -24.18 -11.70 -16.21
CA ASN A 1133 -24.18 -11.33 -14.81
C ASN A 1133 -25.59 -10.92 -14.42
N ALA A 1134 -26.27 -11.64 -13.54
CA ALA A 1134 -27.59 -11.24 -13.07
C ALA A 1134 -27.74 -11.47 -11.57
N GLY A 1135 -28.49 -10.61 -10.90
CA GLY A 1135 -28.61 -10.69 -9.46
C GLY A 1135 -29.70 -9.84 -8.86
N ILE A 1136 -29.91 -10.08 -7.56
CA ILE A 1136 -30.72 -9.25 -6.69
C ILE A 1136 -29.82 -8.76 -5.56
N SER A 1137 -29.92 -7.49 -5.22
CA SER A 1137 -29.30 -6.93 -4.02
C SER A 1137 -30.32 -6.17 -3.18
N GLY A 1138 -30.10 -6.14 -1.88
CA GLY A 1138 -30.95 -5.46 -0.91
C GLY A 1138 -30.09 -4.80 0.13
N LYS A 1139 -30.30 -3.51 0.35
CA LYS A 1139 -29.63 -2.72 1.37
C LYS A 1139 -30.66 -2.15 2.33
N VAL A 1140 -30.43 -2.32 3.62
CA VAL A 1140 -31.16 -1.65 4.69
C VAL A 1140 -30.16 -0.86 5.52
N ASP A 1141 -30.38 0.43 5.62
CA ASP A 1141 -29.72 1.37 6.51
C ASP A 1141 -30.60 1.51 7.77
N PHE A 1142 -30.02 1.44 8.96
CA PHE A 1142 -30.74 1.46 10.24
C PHE A 1142 -30.70 2.84 10.89
#